data_AF-A0A0K6G2Y2-F1
#
_entry.id   AF-A0A0K6G2Y2-F1
#
_cell.length_a   1.000
_cell.length_b   1.000
_cell.length_c   1.000
_cell.angle_alpha   90.00
_cell.angle_beta   90.00
_cell.angle_gamma   90.00
#
_symmetry.space_group_name_H-M   'P 1'
#
loop_
_entity.id
_entity.type
_entity.pdbx_description
1 polymer ?
#
loop_
_entity_poly.entity_id
_entity_poly.type
_entity_poly.pdbx_seq_one_letter_code
_entity_poly.pdbx_strand_id
1 'polypeptide(L)'
;MQDSSDPKTPETSAQDDAESRSVPPTLHDVEAPAPKEKLSFVDWDGPDDPKNPRNWTFRHRWAATAVVSLFTFMSPLASSMVAPALPQISRELNLEQGSVLEAMTLSVFVLAYAVGPLFFGPLSEIYGRRIILQGSNLFFLAFNIACSRAQTSSQLLAFRFLAGLGGSAPLAIGGGTISDLWAPEERGMAMSLYSLAPLTGPAIGPVAGAWIAEKTSWRWVFYSTSIADGVIQLVGLWYLTETYAPTILAVKARALRKSTGDETICTAHEQKRAGVSTWKFIANALLRSIKFLLFDPVMTVMATYMAVMYGTMYLQLTTFASLWTRRYGESVGIAGLNYLFMGAGFTLGAQLGARALDRIYRHLKERNNGVPTPEMRLPLLAIGSFMLPAGLLLYGWTAEYRVFWLVPDIGVFIYCTGIIASFLCIQTYIVDTYGLHAASAVAAVSSFRSIAGFAFPLFSEKMFTALGIDLKIARKNDELTDRTGTPKFIARSVSSGELLDPDDYGSENASLPSPDEIRDYVHRMHTTEYQHEIPPTPDSTAQPEAKFTHQLFHDAESTFWVIVWTLVRSTSGDREKKPHTKQFSDFYHTMCRHYPQPGEEDDRASIFRKSPKFWTSLLHPDLESMALMLRGMFTYVWPEWGRSQTLDPEHVHEALMRLLLVEIIKLDSNDIVLHIGARSIPPIPFFMLA
;
A
#
# COMPACT_ATOMS: atom_id res chain seq x y z
N MET A 1 36.82 -9.44 83.38
CA MET A 1 37.51 -8.25 83.92
C MET A 1 36.97 -7.04 83.19
N GLN A 2 36.29 -6.15 83.93
CA GLN A 2 36.00 -4.70 83.73
C GLN A 2 35.40 -4.25 82.39
N ASP A 3 34.19 -3.69 82.26
CA ASP A 3 33.43 -2.65 83.02
C ASP A 3 33.87 -1.19 82.74
N SER A 4 32.94 -0.38 82.21
CA SER A 4 32.80 1.10 82.35
C SER A 4 31.72 1.59 81.34
N SER A 5 30.48 1.91 81.71
CA SER A 5 29.95 3.10 82.42
C SER A 5 29.92 4.41 81.57
N ASP A 6 28.70 4.78 81.14
CA ASP A 6 28.01 6.10 81.07
C ASP A 6 28.79 7.39 81.41
N PRO A 7 28.41 8.62 80.90
CA PRO A 7 27.11 9.22 81.28
C PRO A 7 26.46 10.38 80.44
N LYS A 8 25.15 10.56 80.70
CA LYS A 8 24.39 11.81 80.99
C LYS A 8 23.85 12.76 79.90
N THR A 9 22.57 13.09 80.14
CA THR A 9 21.62 14.11 79.66
C THR A 9 22.10 15.57 79.71
N PRO A 10 21.34 16.48 79.09
CA PRO A 10 20.76 17.56 79.89
C PRO A 10 19.26 17.81 79.64
N GLU A 11 18.54 18.04 80.74
CA GLU A 11 17.23 18.71 80.80
C GLU A 11 17.40 20.23 80.71
N THR A 12 16.40 20.93 80.18
CA THR A 12 16.15 22.35 80.49
C THR A 12 14.66 22.68 80.31
N SER A 13 13.97 22.84 81.45
CA SER A 13 12.93 23.83 81.86
C SER A 13 12.18 24.62 80.76
N ALA A 14 10.89 25.00 80.85
CA ALA A 14 10.00 25.26 81.99
C ALA A 14 8.53 25.40 81.48
N GLN A 15 7.56 25.07 82.35
CA GLN A 15 6.32 25.82 82.71
C GLN A 15 5.39 26.39 81.60
N ASP A 16 4.07 26.47 81.71
CA ASP A 16 3.02 26.10 82.67
C ASP A 16 1.67 26.38 81.92
N ASP A 17 0.55 25.93 82.52
CA ASP A 17 -0.81 26.47 82.38
C ASP A 17 -1.84 25.85 81.39
N ALA A 18 -2.65 24.96 81.98
CA ALA A 18 -4.09 25.15 82.28
C ALA A 18 -5.21 24.64 81.34
N GLU A 19 -6.03 23.77 81.95
CA GLU A 19 -7.47 23.50 81.75
C GLU A 19 -7.92 22.83 80.44
N SER A 20 -8.45 21.59 80.46
CA SER A 20 -9.79 21.29 80.98
C SER A 20 -10.01 19.77 81.18
N ARG A 21 -10.65 19.41 82.29
CA ARG A 21 -10.98 18.04 82.75
C ARG A 21 -12.20 17.46 82.01
N SER A 22 -12.19 16.15 81.74
CA SER A 22 -13.17 15.18 82.32
C SER A 22 -13.02 13.76 81.72
N VAL A 23 -13.14 12.78 82.61
CA VAL A 23 -13.28 11.33 82.39
C VAL A 23 -14.44 10.91 83.32
N PRO A 24 -15.29 9.87 83.10
CA PRO A 24 -15.63 9.01 81.95
C PRO A 24 -17.19 8.94 81.72
N PRO A 25 -17.76 8.02 80.91
CA PRO A 25 -18.03 6.66 81.41
C PRO A 25 -17.77 5.54 80.38
N THR A 26 -17.49 4.36 80.93
CA THR A 26 -17.54 3.05 80.29
C THR A 26 -18.89 2.78 79.62
N LEU A 27 -18.87 2.38 78.34
CA LEU A 27 -19.93 1.62 77.70
C LEU A 27 -19.30 0.34 77.14
N HIS A 28 -19.71 -0.78 77.73
CA HIS A 28 -19.75 -2.06 77.05
C HIS A 28 -20.55 -1.92 75.73
N ASP A 29 -20.26 -2.82 74.80
CA ASP A 29 -20.93 -3.00 73.50
C ASP A 29 -20.40 -2.14 72.35
N VAL A 30 -19.10 -2.23 72.07
CA VAL A 30 -18.68 -2.25 70.66
C VAL A 30 -18.92 -3.67 70.17
N GLU A 31 -20.10 -3.86 69.58
CA GLU A 31 -20.43 -4.97 68.72
C GLU A 31 -19.19 -5.31 67.87
N ALA A 32 -18.62 -6.50 68.11
CA ALA A 32 -17.51 -6.99 67.30
C ALA A 32 -17.94 -6.85 65.83
N PRO A 33 -17.10 -6.29 64.94
CA PRO A 33 -17.48 -6.19 63.54
C PRO A 33 -17.89 -7.59 63.10
N ALA A 34 -19.11 -7.68 62.55
CA ALA A 34 -19.69 -8.91 62.02
C ALA A 34 -18.59 -9.73 61.32
N PRO A 35 -18.54 -11.06 61.50
CA PRO A 35 -17.46 -11.87 60.97
C PRO A 35 -17.37 -11.57 59.48
N LYS A 36 -16.28 -10.95 59.03
CA LYS A 36 -15.96 -10.85 57.60
C LYS A 36 -16.07 -12.28 57.09
N GLU A 37 -17.10 -12.56 56.29
CA GLU A 37 -17.27 -13.86 55.64
C GLU A 37 -15.90 -14.24 55.07
N LYS A 38 -15.35 -15.37 55.54
CA LYS A 38 -14.04 -15.83 55.10
C LYS A 38 -14.17 -16.19 53.63
N LEU A 39 -13.85 -15.25 52.76
CA LEU A 39 -13.78 -15.48 51.31
C LEU A 39 -12.82 -16.65 51.06
N SER A 40 -13.35 -17.68 50.41
CA SER A 40 -12.56 -18.87 50.05
C SER A 40 -11.90 -18.61 48.70
N PHE A 41 -10.57 -18.52 48.69
CA PHE A 41 -9.83 -18.24 47.47
C PHE A 41 -9.56 -19.51 46.67
N VAL A 42 -10.02 -19.55 45.42
CA VAL A 42 -9.74 -20.65 44.50
C VAL A 42 -8.39 -20.44 43.83
N ASP A 43 -7.52 -21.43 43.97
CA ASP A 43 -6.22 -21.52 43.30
C ASP A 43 -6.05 -22.89 42.61
N TRP A 44 -4.89 -23.15 42.01
CA TRP A 44 -4.52 -24.42 41.40
C TRP A 44 -4.56 -25.58 42.42
N ASP A 45 -4.85 -26.80 41.94
CA ASP A 45 -4.92 -27.99 42.81
C ASP A 45 -3.53 -28.50 43.26
N GLY A 46 -2.45 -27.85 42.78
CA GLY A 46 -1.05 -28.11 43.12
C GLY A 46 -0.08 -27.47 42.13
N PRO A 47 1.25 -27.56 42.36
CA PRO A 47 2.26 -27.02 41.45
C PRO A 47 2.23 -27.69 40.07
N ASP A 48 1.82 -28.96 39.98
CA ASP A 48 1.76 -29.76 38.75
C ASP A 48 0.34 -29.86 38.15
N ASP A 49 -0.58 -28.95 38.51
CA ASP A 49 -1.96 -28.96 37.99
C ASP A 49 -1.96 -28.91 36.44
N PRO A 50 -2.53 -29.91 35.73
CA PRO A 50 -2.53 -29.95 34.27
C PRO A 50 -3.38 -28.84 33.63
N LYS A 51 -4.26 -28.17 34.39
CA LYS A 51 -5.03 -27.01 33.92
C LYS A 51 -4.19 -25.73 33.88
N ASN A 52 -3.05 -25.70 34.58
CA ASN A 52 -2.12 -24.60 34.48
C ASN A 52 -1.40 -24.64 33.12
N PRO A 53 -1.50 -23.59 32.28
CA PRO A 53 -0.88 -23.56 30.95
C PRO A 53 0.64 -23.79 30.94
N ARG A 54 1.31 -23.50 32.05
CA ARG A 54 2.75 -23.75 32.21
C ARG A 54 3.11 -25.23 32.30
N ASN A 55 2.18 -26.07 32.75
CA ASN A 55 2.37 -27.50 32.93
C ASN A 55 1.93 -28.31 31.69
N TRP A 56 1.50 -27.63 30.62
CA TRP A 56 1.14 -28.30 29.37
C TRP A 56 2.35 -28.98 28.72
N THR A 57 2.07 -30.05 27.97
CA THR A 57 3.10 -30.75 27.21
C THR A 57 3.83 -29.78 26.29
N PHE A 58 5.14 -29.99 26.12
CA PHE A 58 5.99 -29.11 25.32
C PHE A 58 5.45 -28.88 23.90
N ARG A 59 4.90 -29.94 23.28
CA ARG A 59 4.27 -29.88 21.95
C ARG A 59 3.05 -28.95 21.93
N HIS A 60 2.21 -29.00 22.97
CA HIS A 60 1.01 -28.16 23.05
C HIS A 60 1.37 -26.69 23.26
N ARG A 61 2.37 -26.40 24.12
CA ARG A 61 2.90 -25.03 24.32
C ARG A 61 3.48 -24.45 23.03
N TRP A 62 4.24 -25.24 22.27
CA TRP A 62 4.78 -24.82 20.97
C TRP A 62 3.71 -24.65 19.90
N ALA A 63 2.71 -25.52 19.85
CA ALA A 63 1.60 -25.39 18.91
C ALA A 63 0.84 -24.07 19.13
N ALA A 64 0.50 -23.74 20.38
CA ALA A 64 -0.12 -22.47 20.72
C ALA A 64 0.78 -21.26 20.39
N THR A 65 2.07 -21.35 20.69
CA THR A 65 3.06 -20.30 20.36
C THR A 65 3.15 -20.08 18.85
N ALA A 66 3.17 -21.14 18.05
CA ALA A 66 3.23 -21.08 16.59
C ALA A 66 1.96 -20.44 16.00
N VAL A 67 0.77 -20.84 16.47
CA VAL A 67 -0.50 -20.24 16.03
C VAL A 67 -0.54 -18.74 16.31
N VAL A 68 -0.19 -18.32 17.53
CA VAL A 68 -0.18 -16.90 17.90
C VAL A 68 0.83 -16.12 17.06
N SER A 69 2.00 -16.71 16.80
CA SER A 69 3.01 -16.11 15.92
C SER A 69 2.50 -15.96 14.49
N LEU A 70 1.79 -16.97 13.96
CA LEU A 70 1.20 -16.92 12.62
C LEU A 70 0.09 -15.88 12.51
N PHE A 71 -0.80 -15.76 13.51
CA PHE A 71 -1.77 -14.67 13.56
C PHE A 71 -1.11 -13.30 13.57
N THR A 72 -0.02 -13.15 14.33
CA THR A 72 0.77 -11.91 14.36
C THR A 72 1.50 -11.65 13.04
N PHE A 73 1.86 -12.69 12.29
CA PHE A 73 2.53 -12.58 10.99
C PHE A 73 1.58 -12.14 9.87
N MET A 74 0.37 -12.72 9.83
CA MET A 74 -0.60 -12.49 8.75
C MET A 74 -1.02 -11.02 8.63
N SER A 75 -1.14 -10.33 9.75
CA SER A 75 -1.65 -8.95 9.78
C SER A 75 -0.67 -7.94 9.15
N PRO A 76 0.61 -7.84 9.55
CA PRO A 76 1.61 -7.02 8.86
C PRO A 76 1.90 -7.45 7.43
N LEU A 77 1.82 -8.76 7.13
CA LEU A 77 1.91 -9.26 5.76
C LEU A 77 0.79 -8.68 4.89
N ALA A 78 -0.48 -8.81 5.31
CA ALA A 78 -1.63 -8.29 4.56
C ALA A 78 -1.63 -6.75 4.45
N SER A 79 -1.10 -6.05 5.46
CA SER A 79 -0.96 -4.59 5.44
C SER A 79 -0.09 -4.10 4.27
N SER A 80 1.07 -4.74 4.09
CA SER A 80 2.14 -4.32 3.18
C SER A 80 2.05 -4.96 1.78
N MET A 81 1.42 -6.14 1.66
CA MET A 81 1.28 -6.87 0.39
C MET A 81 0.54 -6.09 -0.71
N VAL A 82 -0.21 -5.06 -0.33
CA VAL A 82 -0.93 -4.18 -1.27
C VAL A 82 -0.02 -3.13 -1.92
N ALA A 83 1.15 -2.83 -1.36
CA ALA A 83 2.00 -1.72 -1.84
C ALA A 83 2.33 -1.80 -3.35
N PRO A 84 2.77 -2.94 -3.91
CA PRO A 84 3.05 -3.03 -5.35
C PRO A 84 1.78 -3.00 -6.23
N ALA A 85 0.61 -3.28 -5.65
CA ALA A 85 -0.67 -3.30 -6.35
C ALA A 85 -1.35 -1.93 -6.39
N LEU A 86 -0.85 -0.92 -5.67
CA LEU A 86 -1.44 0.44 -5.62
C LEU A 86 -1.70 1.02 -7.02
N PRO A 87 -0.78 0.95 -8.00
CA PRO A 87 -1.05 1.50 -9.34
C PRO A 87 -2.19 0.81 -10.09
N GLN A 88 -2.48 -0.47 -9.78
CA GLN A 88 -3.62 -1.19 -10.35
C GLN A 88 -4.92 -0.79 -9.67
N ILE A 89 -4.90 -0.70 -8.34
CA ILE A 89 -6.04 -0.24 -7.54
C ILE A 89 -6.46 1.16 -7.99
N SER A 90 -5.50 2.05 -8.16
CA SER A 90 -5.77 3.42 -8.59
C SER A 90 -6.40 3.49 -9.97
N ARG A 91 -5.95 2.66 -10.92
CA ARG A 91 -6.54 2.57 -12.26
C ARG A 91 -7.97 2.03 -12.24
N GLU A 92 -8.28 1.05 -11.41
CA GLU A 92 -9.60 0.41 -11.42
C GLU A 92 -10.63 1.18 -10.58
N LEU A 93 -10.21 1.77 -9.45
CA LEU A 93 -11.08 2.55 -8.58
C LEU A 93 -11.10 4.05 -8.92
N ASN A 94 -10.53 4.43 -10.07
CA ASN A 94 -10.43 5.81 -10.56
C ASN A 94 -9.82 6.78 -9.53
N LEU A 95 -8.76 6.35 -8.84
CA LEU A 95 -7.96 7.23 -7.99
C LEU A 95 -6.89 7.94 -8.82
N GLU A 96 -6.70 9.22 -8.55
CA GLU A 96 -5.56 9.96 -9.09
C GLU A 96 -4.26 9.35 -8.57
N GLN A 97 -3.32 9.05 -9.46
CA GLN A 97 -2.01 8.50 -9.08
C GLN A 97 -1.22 9.55 -8.28
N GLY A 98 -0.62 9.12 -7.18
CA GLY A 98 0.05 9.97 -6.21
C GLY A 98 -0.91 10.80 -5.34
N SER A 99 -2.22 10.52 -5.38
CA SER A 99 -3.18 11.17 -4.49
C SER A 99 -3.05 10.71 -3.04
N VAL A 100 -3.55 11.55 -2.15
CA VAL A 100 -3.71 11.20 -0.73
C VAL A 100 -4.55 9.91 -0.58
N LEU A 101 -5.57 9.71 -1.42
CA LEU A 101 -6.44 8.52 -1.38
C LEU A 101 -5.70 7.23 -1.75
N GLU A 102 -4.76 7.28 -2.71
CA GLU A 102 -3.90 6.14 -3.03
C GLU A 102 -3.01 5.78 -1.84
N ALA A 103 -2.32 6.77 -1.25
CA ALA A 103 -1.50 6.55 -0.06
C ALA A 103 -2.31 6.02 1.14
N MET A 104 -3.52 6.55 1.36
CA MET A 104 -4.46 6.06 2.37
C MET A 104 -4.83 4.59 2.16
N THR A 105 -4.87 4.12 0.91
CA THR A 105 -5.17 2.72 0.63
C THR A 105 -4.14 1.82 1.28
N LEU A 106 -2.86 2.15 1.30
CA LEU A 106 -1.88 1.39 2.09
C LEU A 106 -2.06 1.67 3.60
N SER A 107 -2.02 2.95 3.96
CA SER A 107 -1.70 3.39 5.33
C SER A 107 -2.86 3.31 6.31
N VAL A 108 -4.13 3.31 5.86
CA VAL A 108 -5.32 3.26 6.72
C VAL A 108 -5.39 1.97 7.55
N PHE A 109 -4.83 0.87 7.05
CA PHE A 109 -4.74 -0.40 7.78
C PHE A 109 -3.91 -0.22 9.07
N VAL A 110 -2.85 0.58 8.99
CA VAL A 110 -1.96 0.89 10.11
C VAL A 110 -2.58 1.86 11.09
N LEU A 111 -3.44 2.78 10.62
CA LEU A 111 -4.21 3.64 11.52
C LEU A 111 -5.03 2.81 12.50
N ALA A 112 -5.58 1.69 12.05
CA ALA A 112 -6.33 0.78 12.90
C ALA A 112 -5.46 0.14 14.00
N TYR A 113 -4.15 -0.03 13.77
CA TYR A 113 -3.20 -0.45 14.81
C TYR A 113 -2.98 0.61 15.89
N ALA A 114 -3.31 1.87 15.63
CA ALA A 114 -3.28 2.89 16.66
C ALA A 114 -4.42 2.73 17.67
N VAL A 115 -5.55 2.19 17.21
CA VAL A 115 -6.79 2.08 17.99
C VAL A 115 -6.91 0.71 18.64
N GLY A 116 -6.74 -0.38 17.88
CA GLY A 116 -7.11 -1.72 18.32
C GLY A 116 -6.39 -2.23 19.58
N PRO A 117 -5.05 -2.14 19.70
CA PRO A 117 -4.32 -2.59 20.89
C PRO A 117 -4.83 -1.98 22.19
N LEU A 118 -5.35 -0.75 22.14
CA LEU A 118 -5.88 -0.04 23.30
C LEU A 118 -7.15 -0.68 23.87
N PHE A 119 -7.92 -1.41 23.04
CA PHE A 119 -9.12 -2.12 23.46
C PHE A 119 -8.84 -3.62 23.65
N PHE A 120 -8.20 -4.26 22.67
CA PHE A 120 -8.02 -5.72 22.67
C PHE A 120 -7.09 -6.22 23.79
N GLY A 121 -6.06 -5.43 24.16
CA GLY A 121 -5.19 -5.77 25.28
C GLY A 121 -5.98 -5.93 26.59
N PRO A 122 -6.63 -4.86 27.09
CA PRO A 122 -7.51 -4.93 28.25
C PRO A 122 -8.61 -5.99 28.10
N LEU A 123 -9.33 -6.04 26.97
CA LEU A 123 -10.41 -7.01 26.77
C LEU A 123 -9.95 -8.46 26.91
N SER A 124 -8.71 -8.78 26.50
CA SER A 124 -8.15 -10.13 26.65
C SER A 124 -7.83 -10.51 28.09
N GLU A 125 -7.63 -9.54 28.99
CA GLU A 125 -7.50 -9.77 30.43
C GLU A 125 -8.86 -9.94 31.12
N ILE A 126 -9.95 -9.59 30.43
CA ILE A 126 -11.32 -9.70 30.95
C ILE A 126 -11.97 -11.00 30.48
N TYR A 127 -11.96 -11.22 29.18
CA TYR A 127 -12.68 -12.32 28.54
C TYR A 127 -11.77 -13.52 28.26
N GLY A 128 -10.45 -13.40 28.47
CA GLY A 128 -9.45 -14.43 28.17
C GLY A 128 -8.68 -14.17 26.87
N ARG A 129 -7.48 -14.75 26.74
CA ARG A 129 -6.63 -14.57 25.55
C ARG A 129 -7.26 -15.25 24.34
N ARG A 130 -7.79 -16.46 24.51
CA ARG A 130 -8.26 -17.31 23.39
C ARG A 130 -9.42 -16.66 22.65
N ILE A 131 -10.46 -16.24 23.37
CA ILE A 131 -11.70 -15.72 22.77
C ILE A 131 -11.40 -14.45 21.96
N ILE A 132 -10.58 -13.55 22.52
CA ILE A 132 -10.25 -12.29 21.86
C ILE A 132 -9.34 -12.51 20.65
N LEU A 133 -8.32 -13.38 20.75
CA LEU A 133 -7.45 -13.70 19.61
C LEU A 133 -8.23 -14.34 18.44
N GLN A 134 -9.08 -15.32 18.73
CA GLN A 134 -9.89 -15.98 17.69
C GLN A 134 -10.93 -15.04 17.08
N GLY A 135 -11.66 -14.30 17.92
CA GLY A 135 -12.69 -13.38 17.44
C GLY A 135 -12.12 -12.22 16.62
N SER A 136 -10.97 -11.69 17.01
CA SER A 136 -10.29 -10.61 16.28
C SER A 136 -9.67 -11.08 14.96
N ASN A 137 -9.11 -12.30 14.91
CA ASN A 137 -8.61 -12.87 13.65
C ASN A 137 -9.76 -13.19 12.68
N LEU A 138 -10.88 -13.77 13.16
CA LEU A 138 -12.09 -13.93 12.33
C LEU A 138 -12.64 -12.60 11.80
N PHE A 139 -12.59 -11.55 12.61
CA PHE A 139 -12.96 -10.20 12.18
C PHE A 139 -12.01 -9.69 11.08
N PHE A 140 -10.70 -9.84 11.26
CA PHE A 140 -9.70 -9.55 10.23
C PHE A 140 -9.99 -10.32 8.93
N LEU A 141 -10.18 -11.64 9.01
CA LEU A 141 -10.47 -12.51 7.88
C LEU A 141 -11.68 -12.03 7.08
N ALA A 142 -12.80 -11.76 7.75
CA ALA A 142 -14.04 -11.33 7.13
C ALA A 142 -13.88 -10.01 6.37
N PHE A 143 -13.23 -9.01 7.00
CA PHE A 143 -13.01 -7.71 6.36
C PHE A 143 -11.90 -7.73 5.31
N ASN A 144 -10.91 -8.61 5.43
CA ASN A 144 -9.91 -8.82 4.38
C ASN A 144 -10.55 -9.44 3.13
N ILE A 145 -11.48 -10.39 3.30
CA ILE A 145 -12.31 -10.90 2.19
C ILE A 145 -13.15 -9.77 1.59
N ALA A 146 -13.76 -8.91 2.43
CA ALA A 146 -14.53 -7.76 1.94
C ALA A 146 -13.69 -6.79 1.09
N CYS A 147 -12.40 -6.58 1.42
CA CYS A 147 -11.49 -5.77 0.61
C CYS A 147 -11.36 -6.30 -0.84
N SER A 148 -11.34 -7.62 -1.04
CA SER A 148 -11.30 -8.23 -2.38
C SER A 148 -12.55 -7.91 -3.23
N ARG A 149 -13.67 -7.60 -2.58
CA ARG A 149 -14.96 -7.31 -3.23
C ARG A 149 -15.25 -5.81 -3.33
N ALA A 150 -14.35 -4.95 -2.88
CA ALA A 150 -14.55 -3.51 -2.94
C ALA A 150 -14.69 -3.04 -4.40
N GLN A 151 -15.70 -2.21 -4.64
CA GLN A 151 -15.99 -1.58 -5.93
C GLN A 151 -15.69 -0.08 -5.93
N THR A 152 -15.53 0.52 -4.76
CA THR A 152 -15.18 1.93 -4.59
C THR A 152 -14.00 2.09 -3.65
N SER A 153 -13.28 3.20 -3.78
CA SER A 153 -12.17 3.55 -2.89
C SER A 153 -12.61 3.68 -1.43
N SER A 154 -13.77 4.30 -1.18
CA SER A 154 -14.32 4.42 0.18
C SER A 154 -14.64 3.07 0.82
N GLN A 155 -15.21 2.12 0.06
CA GLN A 155 -15.43 0.76 0.54
C GLN A 155 -14.10 0.08 0.88
N LEU A 156 -13.11 0.18 0.00
CA LEU A 156 -11.79 -0.41 0.24
C LEU A 156 -11.13 0.18 1.49
N LEU A 157 -11.16 1.50 1.68
CA LEU A 157 -10.61 2.15 2.86
C LEU A 157 -11.31 1.72 4.15
N ALA A 158 -12.65 1.65 4.15
CA ALA A 158 -13.43 1.23 5.30
C ALA A 158 -13.13 -0.24 5.66
N PHE A 159 -13.15 -1.15 4.68
CA PHE A 159 -12.85 -2.55 4.91
C PHE A 159 -11.41 -2.77 5.36
N ARG A 160 -10.44 -2.01 4.80
CA ARG A 160 -9.04 -2.09 5.23
C ARG A 160 -8.83 -1.58 6.65
N PHE A 161 -9.51 -0.53 7.05
CA PHE A 161 -9.48 -0.06 8.44
C PHE A 161 -10.02 -1.13 9.40
N LEU A 162 -11.16 -1.73 9.08
CA LEU A 162 -11.77 -2.77 9.90
C LEU A 162 -10.91 -4.04 9.94
N ALA A 163 -10.34 -4.46 8.80
CA ALA A 163 -9.39 -5.56 8.76
C ALA A 163 -8.18 -5.28 9.66
N GLY A 164 -7.57 -4.09 9.54
CA GLY A 164 -6.44 -3.67 10.39
C GLY A 164 -6.79 -3.65 11.88
N LEU A 165 -8.03 -3.30 12.23
CA LEU A 165 -8.50 -3.30 13.62
C LEU A 165 -8.44 -4.71 14.20
N GLY A 166 -9.04 -5.71 13.52
CA GLY A 166 -8.97 -7.11 13.93
C GLY A 166 -7.53 -7.64 13.95
N GLY A 167 -6.75 -7.31 12.91
CA GLY A 167 -5.37 -7.75 12.76
C GLY A 167 -4.40 -7.15 13.79
N SER A 168 -4.79 -6.12 14.53
CA SER A 168 -3.95 -5.51 15.56
C SER A 168 -3.94 -6.29 16.88
N ALA A 169 -4.96 -7.11 17.14
CA ALA A 169 -5.13 -7.78 18.42
C ALA A 169 -4.02 -8.80 18.73
N PRO A 170 -3.56 -9.65 17.77
CA PRO A 170 -2.44 -10.55 18.01
C PRO A 170 -1.14 -9.83 18.40
N LEU A 171 -0.89 -8.63 17.88
CA LEU A 171 0.28 -7.81 18.23
C LEU A 171 0.25 -7.37 19.71
N ALA A 172 -0.94 -7.06 20.23
CA ALA A 172 -1.13 -6.61 21.61
C ALA A 172 -1.16 -7.78 22.61
N ILE A 173 -1.76 -8.90 22.22
CA ILE A 173 -2.08 -10.01 23.11
C ILE A 173 -1.00 -11.10 23.07
N GLY A 174 -0.27 -11.24 21.96
CA GLY A 174 0.62 -12.37 21.73
C GLY A 174 1.77 -12.47 22.72
N GLY A 175 2.42 -11.34 23.05
CA GLY A 175 3.46 -11.31 24.07
C GLY A 175 2.97 -11.72 25.47
N GLY A 176 1.73 -11.34 25.82
CA GLY A 176 1.07 -11.79 27.05
C GLY A 176 0.79 -13.28 27.04
N THR A 177 0.27 -13.80 25.93
CA THR A 177 -0.03 -15.23 25.73
C THR A 177 1.22 -16.11 25.90
N ILE A 178 2.36 -15.67 25.39
CA ILE A 178 3.64 -16.38 25.54
C ILE A 178 4.14 -16.31 26.99
N SER A 179 3.91 -15.19 27.68
CA SER A 179 4.24 -15.04 29.12
C SER A 179 3.40 -15.95 30.02
N ASP A 180 2.16 -16.22 29.59
CA ASP A 180 1.23 -17.09 30.29
C ASP A 180 1.65 -18.58 30.12
N LEU A 181 2.20 -18.94 28.95
CA LEU A 181 2.60 -20.32 28.60
C LEU A 181 3.99 -20.74 29.11
N TRP A 182 4.96 -19.83 29.09
CA TRP A 182 6.38 -20.16 29.32
C TRP A 182 6.90 -19.55 30.62
N ALA A 183 7.70 -20.34 31.35
CA ALA A 183 8.45 -19.83 32.49
C ALA A 183 9.47 -18.76 32.05
N PRO A 184 9.81 -17.79 32.90
CA PRO A 184 10.74 -16.70 32.54
C PRO A 184 12.06 -17.18 31.93
N GLU A 185 12.58 -18.32 32.37
CA GLU A 185 13.85 -18.91 31.95
C GLU A 185 13.78 -19.55 30.55
N GLU A 186 12.62 -20.10 30.17
CA GLU A 186 12.40 -20.80 28.88
C GLU A 186 11.79 -19.89 27.81
N ARG A 187 11.21 -18.76 28.22
CA ARG A 187 10.41 -17.86 27.39
C ARG A 187 11.19 -17.21 26.24
N GLY A 188 12.51 -17.08 26.36
CA GLY A 188 13.35 -16.37 25.38
C GLY A 188 13.19 -16.90 23.96
N MET A 189 13.22 -18.23 23.78
CA MET A 189 13.10 -18.84 22.45
C MET A 189 11.70 -18.65 21.85
N ALA A 190 10.65 -18.85 22.65
CA ALA A 190 9.26 -18.64 22.23
C ALA A 190 8.99 -17.17 21.85
N MET A 191 9.48 -16.22 22.64
CA MET A 191 9.40 -14.79 22.33
C MET A 191 10.17 -14.45 21.05
N SER A 192 11.33 -15.07 20.81
CA SER A 192 12.09 -14.83 19.58
C SER A 192 11.32 -15.25 18.33
N LEU A 193 10.67 -16.41 18.34
CA LEU A 193 9.85 -16.88 17.21
C LEU A 193 8.67 -15.93 16.96
N TYR A 194 7.98 -15.55 18.03
CA TYR A 194 6.88 -14.58 17.94
C TYR A 194 7.34 -13.22 17.43
N SER A 195 8.48 -12.73 17.90
CA SER A 195 9.03 -11.45 17.47
C SER A 195 9.49 -11.48 16.01
N LEU A 196 9.75 -12.63 15.38
CA LEU A 196 10.05 -12.71 13.94
C LEU A 196 8.82 -12.45 13.06
N ALA A 197 7.63 -12.77 13.55
CA ALA A 197 6.38 -12.63 12.80
C ALA A 197 6.11 -11.19 12.31
N PRO A 198 6.10 -10.15 13.17
CA PRO A 198 5.82 -8.79 12.71
C PRO A 198 6.95 -8.18 11.86
N LEU A 199 8.14 -8.79 11.87
CA LEU A 199 9.32 -8.29 11.17
C LEU A 199 9.39 -8.78 9.73
N THR A 200 9.03 -10.03 9.53
CA THR A 200 9.09 -10.70 8.22
C THR A 200 7.88 -10.38 7.37
N GLY A 201 6.73 -10.08 7.98
CA GLY A 201 5.50 -9.71 7.28
C GLY A 201 5.68 -8.56 6.27
N PRO A 202 6.19 -7.38 6.67
CA PRO A 202 6.42 -6.25 5.78
C PRO A 202 7.40 -6.48 4.63
N ALA A 203 8.20 -7.55 4.68
CA ALA A 203 9.13 -7.90 3.62
C ALA A 203 8.58 -8.96 2.67
N ILE A 204 7.99 -10.02 3.21
CA ILE A 204 7.42 -11.11 2.41
C ILE A 204 6.15 -10.63 1.69
N GLY A 205 5.37 -9.76 2.35
CA GLY A 205 4.15 -9.18 1.81
C GLY A 205 4.39 -8.57 0.42
N PRO A 206 5.14 -7.48 0.28
CA PRO A 206 5.35 -6.84 -1.02
C PRO A 206 5.93 -7.77 -2.09
N VAL A 207 6.81 -8.72 -1.74
CA VAL A 207 7.34 -9.70 -2.70
C VAL A 207 6.20 -10.54 -3.29
N ALA A 208 5.38 -11.16 -2.44
CA ALA A 208 4.23 -11.95 -2.89
C ALA A 208 3.19 -11.09 -3.63
N GLY A 209 2.92 -9.89 -3.10
CA GLY A 209 1.98 -8.93 -3.66
C GLY A 209 2.36 -8.45 -5.05
N ALA A 210 3.66 -8.26 -5.31
CA ALA A 210 4.18 -7.85 -6.60
C ALA A 210 3.94 -8.91 -7.68
N TRP A 211 4.26 -10.17 -7.41
CA TRP A 211 4.03 -11.27 -8.36
C TRP A 211 2.55 -11.54 -8.59
N ILE A 212 1.73 -11.50 -7.52
CA ILE A 212 0.28 -11.66 -7.63
C ILE A 212 -0.30 -10.51 -8.46
N ALA A 213 0.07 -9.27 -8.18
CA ALA A 213 -0.41 -8.11 -8.93
C ALA A 213 0.04 -8.20 -10.40
N GLU A 214 1.30 -8.54 -10.68
CA GLU A 214 1.80 -8.62 -12.06
C GLU A 214 1.08 -9.70 -12.88
N LYS A 215 0.89 -10.90 -12.31
CA LYS A 215 0.34 -12.05 -13.05
C LYS A 215 -1.19 -12.14 -13.01
N THR A 216 -1.84 -11.45 -12.09
CA THR A 216 -3.30 -11.55 -11.89
C THR A 216 -3.94 -10.17 -11.67
N SER A 217 -4.69 -9.98 -10.59
CA SER A 217 -5.32 -8.72 -10.22
C SER A 217 -5.05 -8.39 -8.75
N TRP A 218 -5.12 -7.11 -8.40
CA TRP A 218 -4.96 -6.65 -7.01
C TRP A 218 -5.97 -7.30 -6.04
N ARG A 219 -7.12 -7.82 -6.52
CA ARG A 219 -8.08 -8.54 -5.67
C ARG A 219 -7.52 -9.85 -5.14
N TRP A 220 -6.68 -10.54 -5.91
CA TRP A 220 -6.03 -11.78 -5.49
C TRP A 220 -5.04 -11.59 -4.35
N VAL A 221 -4.53 -10.37 -4.14
CA VAL A 221 -3.76 -10.02 -2.94
C VAL A 221 -4.60 -10.27 -1.68
N PHE A 222 -5.87 -9.88 -1.71
CA PHE A 222 -6.78 -10.09 -0.59
C PHE A 222 -7.26 -11.54 -0.48
N TYR A 223 -7.59 -12.19 -1.60
CA TYR A 223 -8.00 -13.61 -1.57
C TYR A 223 -6.90 -14.53 -1.06
N SER A 224 -5.65 -14.36 -1.54
CA SER A 224 -4.53 -15.21 -1.13
C SER A 224 -4.20 -15.07 0.36
N THR A 225 -4.17 -13.83 0.89
CA THR A 225 -4.01 -13.59 2.33
C THR A 225 -5.15 -14.17 3.14
N SER A 226 -6.39 -14.03 2.68
CA SER A 226 -7.55 -14.61 3.37
C SER A 226 -7.56 -16.14 3.37
N ILE A 227 -7.12 -16.80 2.29
CA ILE A 227 -7.01 -18.26 2.25
C ILE A 227 -5.94 -18.73 3.25
N ALA A 228 -4.76 -18.10 3.23
CA ALA A 228 -3.70 -18.43 4.17
C ALA A 228 -4.12 -18.20 5.63
N ASP A 229 -4.75 -17.06 5.92
CA ASP A 229 -5.26 -16.73 7.25
C ASP A 229 -6.38 -17.69 7.67
N GLY A 230 -7.30 -18.05 6.76
CA GLY A 230 -8.35 -19.03 7.02
C GLY A 230 -7.82 -20.40 7.41
N VAL A 231 -6.74 -20.87 6.79
CA VAL A 231 -6.06 -22.12 7.18
C VAL A 231 -5.46 -21.98 8.58
N ILE A 232 -4.76 -20.88 8.86
CA ILE A 232 -4.17 -20.62 10.19
C ILE A 232 -5.26 -20.53 11.27
N GLN A 233 -6.37 -19.88 10.95
CA GLN A 233 -7.55 -19.74 11.81
C GLN A 233 -8.17 -21.10 12.14
N LEU A 234 -8.34 -21.98 11.14
CA LEU A 234 -8.81 -23.35 11.37
C LEU A 234 -7.87 -24.11 12.30
N VAL A 235 -6.55 -24.07 12.06
CA VAL A 235 -5.55 -24.69 12.94
C VAL A 235 -5.65 -24.09 14.35
N GLY A 236 -5.80 -22.77 14.46
CA GLY A 236 -5.92 -22.08 15.73
C GLY A 236 -7.12 -22.53 16.56
N LEU A 237 -8.26 -22.85 15.95
CA LEU A 237 -9.45 -23.33 16.68
C LEU A 237 -9.16 -24.61 17.49
N TRP A 238 -8.29 -25.47 16.99
CA TRP A 238 -7.91 -26.74 17.62
C TRP A 238 -6.77 -26.57 18.63
N TYR A 239 -5.72 -25.81 18.29
CA TYR A 239 -4.50 -25.74 19.10
C TYR A 239 -4.46 -24.59 20.10
N LEU A 240 -5.25 -23.53 19.91
CA LEU A 240 -5.28 -22.39 20.84
C LEU A 240 -6.29 -22.65 21.96
N THR A 241 -5.78 -23.13 23.09
CA THR A 241 -6.51 -23.24 24.37
C THR A 241 -6.35 -21.96 25.20
N GLU A 242 -7.23 -21.75 26.18
CA GLU A 242 -7.15 -20.56 27.04
C GLU A 242 -5.86 -20.60 27.88
N THR A 243 -5.06 -19.55 27.80
CA THR A 243 -3.77 -19.45 28.50
C THR A 243 -3.85 -18.53 29.71
N TYR A 244 -4.87 -17.67 29.82
CA TYR A 244 -4.92 -16.70 30.90
C TYR A 244 -5.33 -17.36 32.22
N ALA A 245 -4.37 -17.50 33.14
CA ALA A 245 -4.56 -18.11 34.46
C ALA A 245 -5.79 -17.55 35.22
N PRO A 246 -6.00 -16.22 35.33
CA PRO A 246 -7.17 -15.68 36.00
C PRO A 246 -8.51 -16.11 35.37
N THR A 247 -8.60 -16.22 34.04
CA THR A 247 -9.83 -16.69 33.37
C THR A 247 -10.09 -18.17 33.64
N ILE A 248 -9.04 -19.00 33.62
CA ILE A 248 -9.16 -20.44 33.93
C ILE A 248 -9.64 -20.64 35.37
N LEU A 249 -9.03 -19.94 36.33
CA LEU A 249 -9.42 -20.00 37.73
C LEU A 249 -10.83 -19.43 37.96
N ALA A 250 -11.24 -18.38 37.23
CA ALA A 250 -12.61 -17.86 37.30
C ALA A 250 -13.66 -18.86 36.77
N VAL A 251 -13.33 -19.66 35.76
CA VAL A 251 -14.18 -20.76 35.31
C VAL A 251 -14.26 -21.85 36.38
N LYS A 252 -13.13 -22.22 37.00
CA LYS A 252 -13.08 -23.19 38.11
C LYS A 252 -13.90 -22.71 39.31
N ALA A 253 -13.76 -21.44 39.72
CA ALA A 253 -14.51 -20.84 40.82
C ALA A 253 -16.02 -20.82 40.53
N ARG A 254 -16.44 -20.45 39.31
CA ARG A 254 -17.86 -20.51 38.91
C ARG A 254 -18.43 -21.93 38.94
N ALA A 255 -17.66 -22.93 38.50
CA ALA A 255 -18.08 -24.32 38.58
C ALA A 255 -18.23 -24.79 40.04
N LEU A 256 -17.28 -24.42 40.90
CA LEU A 256 -17.33 -24.71 42.33
C LEU A 256 -18.54 -24.07 43.00
N ARG A 257 -18.76 -22.75 42.83
CA ARG A 257 -19.97 -22.04 43.31
C ARG A 257 -21.25 -22.77 42.93
N LYS A 258 -21.36 -23.21 41.67
CA LYS A 258 -22.54 -23.92 41.18
C LYS A 258 -22.72 -25.31 41.83
N SER A 259 -21.62 -25.99 42.15
CA SER A 259 -21.65 -27.33 42.76
C SER A 259 -21.82 -27.32 44.28
N THR A 260 -21.28 -26.32 44.99
CA THR A 260 -21.35 -26.22 46.46
C THR A 260 -22.48 -25.32 46.94
N GLY A 261 -23.00 -24.43 46.08
CA GLY A 261 -23.98 -23.41 46.47
C GLY A 261 -23.38 -22.27 47.30
N ASP A 262 -22.05 -22.24 47.47
CA ASP A 262 -21.34 -21.25 48.28
C ASP A 262 -20.88 -20.07 47.43
N GLU A 263 -21.51 -18.91 47.62
CA GLU A 263 -21.17 -17.66 46.90
C GLU A 263 -19.88 -16.99 47.42
N THR A 264 -19.36 -17.39 48.58
CA THR A 264 -18.14 -16.82 49.18
C THR A 264 -16.85 -17.28 48.48
N ILE A 265 -16.95 -18.28 47.59
CA ILE A 265 -15.85 -18.78 46.76
C ILE A 265 -15.51 -17.71 45.73
N CYS A 266 -14.30 -17.16 45.73
CA CYS A 266 -13.87 -16.19 44.72
C CYS A 266 -12.40 -16.32 44.36
N THR A 267 -12.00 -15.89 43.17
CA THR A 267 -10.57 -15.78 42.86
C THR A 267 -10.00 -14.46 43.37
N ALA A 268 -8.71 -14.43 43.71
CA ALA A 268 -8.04 -13.18 44.13
C ALA A 268 -8.14 -12.07 43.06
N HIS A 269 -8.24 -12.45 41.78
CA HIS A 269 -8.41 -11.52 40.67
C HIS A 269 -9.85 -10.97 40.56
N GLU A 270 -10.87 -11.81 40.78
CA GLU A 270 -12.27 -11.36 40.87
C GLU A 270 -12.47 -10.39 42.04
N GLN A 271 -11.86 -10.67 43.20
CA GLN A 271 -11.97 -9.79 44.37
C GLN A 271 -11.31 -8.42 44.14
N LYS A 272 -10.09 -8.38 43.58
CA LYS A 272 -9.41 -7.11 43.21
C LYS A 272 -10.20 -6.28 42.20
N ARG A 273 -11.10 -6.93 41.46
CA ARG A 273 -11.91 -6.32 40.41
C ARG A 273 -13.35 -6.05 40.83
N ALA A 274 -13.76 -6.54 42.00
CA ALA A 274 -15.10 -6.35 42.53
C ALA A 274 -15.42 -4.83 42.60
N GLY A 275 -16.50 -4.42 41.96
CA GLY A 275 -16.95 -3.02 41.90
C GLY A 275 -16.33 -2.14 40.79
N VAL A 276 -15.41 -2.65 39.97
CA VAL A 276 -14.85 -1.89 38.84
C VAL A 276 -15.54 -2.29 37.54
N SER A 277 -16.33 -1.36 36.95
CA SER A 277 -16.92 -1.55 35.62
C SER A 277 -15.84 -1.83 34.57
N THR A 278 -16.11 -2.78 33.67
CA THR A 278 -15.24 -3.11 32.51
C THR A 278 -14.87 -1.87 31.73
N TRP A 279 -15.82 -0.95 31.51
CA TRP A 279 -15.51 0.25 30.74
C TRP A 279 -14.57 1.19 31.52
N LYS A 280 -14.73 1.28 32.84
CA LYS A 280 -13.82 2.05 33.70
C LYS A 280 -12.39 1.49 33.66
N PHE A 281 -12.23 0.16 33.58
CA PHE A 281 -10.91 -0.48 33.47
C PHE A 281 -10.20 -0.13 32.15
N ILE A 282 -10.88 -0.29 31.01
CA ILE A 282 -10.30 0.05 29.71
C ILE A 282 -10.04 1.56 29.61
N ALA A 283 -10.97 2.40 30.08
CA ALA A 283 -10.79 3.85 30.13
C ALA A 283 -9.58 4.25 30.97
N ASN A 284 -9.35 3.60 32.12
CA ASN A 284 -8.17 3.86 32.93
C ASN A 284 -6.87 3.47 32.22
N ALA A 285 -6.84 2.34 31.50
CA ALA A 285 -5.69 1.92 30.70
C ALA A 285 -5.39 2.88 29.53
N LEU A 286 -6.45 3.35 28.86
CA LEU A 286 -6.40 4.36 27.80
C LEU A 286 -5.84 5.69 28.32
N LEU A 287 -6.45 6.22 29.39
CA LEU A 287 -6.05 7.48 30.00
C LEU A 287 -4.60 7.42 30.50
N ARG A 288 -4.14 6.27 31.01
CA ARG A 288 -2.74 6.10 31.41
C ARG A 288 -1.80 6.19 30.20
N SER A 289 -2.15 5.53 29.10
CA SER A 289 -1.35 5.55 27.87
C SER A 289 -1.21 6.98 27.32
N ILE A 290 -2.30 7.75 27.32
CA ILE A 290 -2.31 9.17 26.92
C ILE A 290 -1.47 10.01 27.89
N LYS A 291 -1.59 9.78 29.20
CA LYS A 291 -0.81 10.50 30.21
C LYS A 291 0.69 10.26 30.07
N PHE A 292 1.11 9.02 29.80
CA PHE A 292 2.52 8.72 29.52
C PHE A 292 3.02 9.50 28.30
N LEU A 293 2.24 9.55 27.21
CA LEU A 293 2.67 10.24 26.01
C LEU A 293 2.77 11.77 26.17
N LEU A 294 1.87 12.38 26.97
CA LEU A 294 1.77 13.84 27.11
C LEU A 294 2.59 14.43 28.26
N PHE A 295 2.75 13.69 29.36
CA PHE A 295 3.32 14.22 30.61
C PHE A 295 4.66 13.59 31.00
N ASP A 296 5.03 12.44 30.41
CA ASP A 296 6.34 11.83 30.65
C ASP A 296 7.30 12.17 29.50
N PRO A 297 8.27 13.07 29.71
CA PRO A 297 9.13 13.55 28.63
C PRO A 297 10.01 12.46 28.03
N VAL A 298 10.45 11.47 28.84
CA VAL A 298 11.28 10.37 28.36
C VAL A 298 10.45 9.49 27.42
N MET A 299 9.21 9.20 27.81
CA MET A 299 8.28 8.49 26.94
C MET A 299 8.03 9.25 25.64
N THR A 300 7.74 10.55 25.71
CA THR A 300 7.46 11.37 24.51
C THR A 300 8.62 11.33 23.53
N VAL A 301 9.87 11.47 24.00
CA VAL A 301 11.07 11.42 23.15
C VAL A 301 11.23 10.04 22.50
N MET A 302 11.14 8.97 23.28
CA MET A 302 11.27 7.59 22.76
C MET A 302 10.15 7.24 21.78
N ALA A 303 8.91 7.64 22.10
CA ALA A 303 7.75 7.42 21.25
C ALA A 303 7.85 8.22 19.94
N THR A 304 8.30 9.48 19.99
CA THR A 304 8.50 10.33 18.80
C THR A 304 9.57 9.75 17.90
N TYR A 305 10.69 9.32 18.46
CA TYR A 305 11.75 8.71 17.67
C TYR A 305 11.27 7.42 16.99
N MET A 306 10.55 6.55 17.72
CA MET A 306 9.95 5.34 17.14
C MET A 306 8.89 5.67 16.09
N ALA A 307 8.13 6.75 16.27
CA ALA A 307 7.12 7.21 15.32
C ALA A 307 7.74 7.73 14.02
N VAL A 308 8.82 8.52 14.08
CA VAL A 308 9.54 8.99 12.89
C VAL A 308 10.14 7.81 12.12
N MET A 309 10.77 6.86 12.81
CA MET A 309 11.31 5.65 12.17
C MET A 309 10.21 4.82 11.49
N TYR A 310 9.07 4.62 12.15
CA TYR A 310 7.96 3.85 11.57
C TYR A 310 7.26 4.60 10.42
N GLY A 311 7.09 5.92 10.54
CA GLY A 311 6.54 6.76 9.50
C GLY A 311 7.40 6.76 8.24
N THR A 312 8.72 6.92 8.39
CA THR A 312 9.66 6.83 7.26
C THR A 312 9.67 5.45 6.61
N MET A 313 9.52 4.37 7.40
CA MET A 313 9.41 3.02 6.86
C MET A 313 8.18 2.87 5.95
N TYR A 314 7.01 3.37 6.37
CA TYR A 314 5.79 3.30 5.55
C TYR A 314 5.86 4.22 4.33
N LEU A 315 6.47 5.39 4.47
CA LEU A 315 6.74 6.28 3.35
C LEU A 315 7.64 5.59 2.30
N GLN A 316 8.65 4.85 2.74
CA GLN A 316 9.48 4.07 1.85
C GLN A 316 8.70 2.91 1.22
N LEU A 317 7.92 2.15 2.00
CA LEU A 317 7.07 1.06 1.46
C LEU A 317 6.17 1.52 0.31
N THR A 318 5.61 2.73 0.40
CA THR A 318 4.76 3.30 -0.66
C THR A 318 5.50 3.67 -1.93
N THR A 319 6.73 4.16 -1.84
CA THR A 319 7.50 4.66 -2.99
C THR A 319 8.52 3.67 -3.54
N PHE A 320 8.78 2.57 -2.83
CA PHE A 320 9.82 1.63 -3.20
C PHE A 320 9.54 0.92 -4.53
N ALA A 321 8.34 0.37 -4.73
CA ALA A 321 7.98 -0.26 -6.00
C ALA A 321 7.96 0.76 -7.17
N SER A 322 7.56 2.00 -6.93
CA SER A 322 7.55 3.04 -7.97
C SER A 322 8.95 3.47 -8.37
N LEU A 323 9.93 3.45 -7.46
CA LEU A 323 11.34 3.71 -7.80
C LEU A 323 11.84 2.68 -8.83
N TRP A 324 11.68 1.39 -8.56
CA TRP A 324 12.19 0.33 -9.44
C TRP A 324 11.48 0.29 -10.79
N THR A 325 10.15 0.43 -10.78
CA THR A 325 9.37 0.42 -12.03
C THR A 325 9.56 1.68 -12.87
N ARG A 326 9.64 2.88 -12.26
CA ARG A 326 9.73 4.15 -13.01
C ARG A 326 11.17 4.59 -13.30
N ARG A 327 12.10 4.43 -12.35
CA ARG A 327 13.49 4.93 -12.49
C ARG A 327 14.43 3.89 -13.10
N TYR A 328 14.23 2.61 -12.76
CA TYR A 328 15.03 1.48 -13.23
C TYR A 328 14.36 0.67 -14.36
N GLY A 329 13.08 0.87 -14.63
CA GLY A 329 12.36 0.23 -15.74
C GLY A 329 12.05 -1.26 -15.50
N GLU A 330 12.08 -1.71 -14.25
CA GLU A 330 11.82 -3.11 -13.91
C GLU A 330 10.32 -3.45 -14.01
N SER A 331 10.01 -4.72 -14.31
CA SER A 331 8.63 -5.21 -14.21
C SER A 331 8.20 -5.21 -12.73
N VAL A 332 6.87 -5.18 -12.48
CA VAL A 332 6.34 -5.10 -11.10
C VAL A 332 6.82 -6.26 -10.23
N GLY A 333 6.87 -7.48 -10.77
CA GLY A 333 7.35 -8.69 -10.11
C GLY A 333 8.84 -8.65 -9.80
N ILE A 334 9.68 -8.18 -10.74
CA ILE A 334 11.13 -8.00 -10.53
C ILE A 334 11.37 -6.92 -9.47
N ALA A 335 10.69 -5.77 -9.59
CA ALA A 335 10.71 -4.71 -8.58
C ALA A 335 10.29 -5.21 -7.18
N GLY A 336 9.40 -6.20 -7.14
CA GLY A 336 9.02 -6.94 -5.96
C GLY A 336 10.18 -7.67 -5.25
N LEU A 337 11.15 -8.19 -6.00
CA LEU A 337 12.30 -8.93 -5.43
C LEU A 337 13.22 -8.03 -4.63
N ASN A 338 13.31 -6.73 -4.93
CA ASN A 338 14.13 -5.78 -4.17
C ASN A 338 13.66 -5.65 -2.71
N TYR A 339 12.38 -5.94 -2.41
CA TYR A 339 11.89 -5.98 -1.03
C TYR A 339 12.53 -7.11 -0.20
N LEU A 340 13.19 -8.09 -0.82
CA LEU A 340 13.97 -9.11 -0.10
C LEU A 340 15.15 -8.49 0.66
N PHE A 341 15.77 -7.42 0.15
CA PHE A 341 16.84 -6.71 0.87
C PHE A 341 16.32 -6.01 2.11
N MET A 342 15.10 -5.45 2.02
CA MET A 342 14.39 -4.91 3.18
C MET A 342 14.14 -6.00 4.24
N GLY A 343 13.68 -7.18 3.82
CA GLY A 343 13.47 -8.34 4.70
C GLY A 343 14.74 -8.92 5.30
N ALA A 344 15.81 -9.00 4.51
CA ALA A 344 17.12 -9.40 4.98
C ALA A 344 17.64 -8.43 6.04
N GLY A 345 17.45 -7.11 5.84
CA GLY A 345 17.80 -6.08 6.81
C GLY A 345 17.01 -6.22 8.12
N PHE A 346 15.69 -6.37 8.05
CA PHE A 346 14.86 -6.62 9.25
C PHE A 346 15.26 -7.89 9.98
N THR A 347 15.53 -8.97 9.25
CA THR A 347 15.92 -10.26 9.83
C THR A 347 17.28 -10.17 10.50
N LEU A 348 18.27 -9.59 9.82
CA LEU A 348 19.62 -9.44 10.36
C LEU A 348 19.62 -8.49 11.57
N GLY A 349 18.96 -7.34 11.46
CA GLY A 349 18.88 -6.37 12.55
C GLY A 349 18.19 -6.94 13.78
N ALA A 350 17.16 -7.78 13.61
CA ALA A 350 16.51 -8.42 14.75
C ALA A 350 17.38 -9.49 15.38
N GLN A 351 18.02 -10.34 14.56
CA GLN A 351 18.83 -11.45 15.03
C GLN A 351 20.15 -10.99 15.67
N LEU A 352 20.89 -10.11 14.99
CA LEU A 352 22.13 -9.54 15.51
C LEU A 352 21.83 -8.50 16.59
N GLY A 353 20.80 -7.67 16.41
CA GLY A 353 20.42 -6.64 17.37
C GLY A 353 20.01 -7.23 18.72
N ALA A 354 19.17 -8.29 18.74
CA ALA A 354 18.81 -8.95 20.00
C ALA A 354 20.03 -9.55 20.71
N ARG A 355 20.89 -10.27 19.97
CA ARG A 355 22.12 -10.86 20.54
C ARG A 355 23.10 -9.81 21.04
N ALA A 356 23.29 -8.72 20.27
CA ALA A 356 24.14 -7.61 20.64
C ALA A 356 23.59 -6.87 21.86
N LEU A 357 22.28 -6.61 21.90
CA LEU A 357 21.60 -5.98 23.02
C LEU A 357 21.80 -6.77 24.31
N ASP A 358 21.60 -8.09 24.28
CA ASP A 358 21.79 -8.94 25.45
C ASP A 358 23.25 -9.06 25.88
N ARG A 359 24.19 -9.02 24.93
CA ARG A 359 25.63 -9.03 25.24
C ARG A 359 26.08 -7.71 25.87
N ILE A 360 25.65 -6.57 25.32
CA ILE A 360 25.92 -5.24 25.85
C ILE A 360 25.29 -5.10 27.24
N TYR A 361 24.03 -5.51 27.38
CA TYR A 361 23.32 -5.47 28.67
C TYR A 361 24.03 -6.28 29.75
N ARG A 362 24.42 -7.53 29.45
CA ARG A 362 25.17 -8.37 30.40
C ARG A 362 26.50 -7.75 30.80
N HIS A 363 27.26 -7.27 29.82
CA HIS A 363 28.55 -6.63 30.07
C HIS A 363 28.42 -5.37 30.94
N LEU A 364 27.43 -4.52 30.67
CA LEU A 364 27.19 -3.31 31.47
C LEU A 364 26.65 -3.61 32.86
N LYS A 365 25.81 -4.64 32.98
CA LYS A 365 25.32 -5.14 34.28
C LYS A 365 26.47 -5.67 35.13
N GLU A 366 27.38 -6.45 34.55
CA GLU A 366 28.59 -6.94 35.23
C GLU A 366 29.48 -5.79 35.69
N ARG A 367 29.66 -4.76 34.84
CA ARG A 367 30.38 -3.52 35.21
C ARG A 367 29.65 -2.67 36.26
N ASN A 368 28.34 -2.86 36.44
CA ASN A 368 27.52 -2.18 37.43
C ASN A 368 27.23 -3.06 38.65
N ASN A 369 28.18 -3.92 39.05
CA ASN A 369 28.08 -4.80 40.21
C ASN A 369 26.82 -5.69 40.22
N GLY A 370 26.32 -6.08 39.04
CA GLY A 370 25.13 -6.92 38.92
C GLY A 370 23.80 -6.19 39.05
N VAL A 371 23.78 -4.87 39.27
CA VAL A 371 22.55 -4.08 39.40
C VAL A 371 22.00 -3.75 38.00
N PRO A 372 20.81 -4.26 37.61
CA PRO A 372 20.24 -3.97 36.30
C PRO A 372 19.64 -2.56 36.26
N THR A 373 19.92 -1.79 35.20
CA THR A 373 19.19 -0.54 34.92
C THR A 373 18.67 -0.53 33.47
N PRO A 374 17.51 0.09 33.19
CA PRO A 374 16.94 0.13 31.84
C PRO A 374 17.85 0.80 30.80
N GLU A 375 18.63 1.81 31.19
CA GLU A 375 19.51 2.61 30.31
C GLU A 375 20.59 1.76 29.64
N MET A 376 20.94 0.61 30.22
CA MET A 376 21.88 -0.34 29.64
C MET A 376 21.42 -0.92 28.29
N ARG A 377 20.14 -0.74 27.93
CA ARG A 377 19.57 -1.12 26.62
C ARG A 377 19.83 -0.09 25.51
N LEU A 378 20.17 1.15 25.86
CA LEU A 378 20.28 2.28 24.93
C LEU A 378 21.58 2.37 24.09
N PRO A 379 22.75 1.81 24.48
CA PRO A 379 23.96 1.99 23.67
C PRO A 379 23.85 1.47 22.23
N LEU A 380 23.12 0.38 22.02
CA LEU A 380 22.87 -0.15 20.68
C LEU A 380 21.94 0.76 19.85
N LEU A 381 21.07 1.54 20.51
CA LEU A 381 20.23 2.56 19.86
C LEU A 381 21.08 3.59 19.14
N ALA A 382 22.21 4.01 19.72
CA ALA A 382 23.11 4.97 19.10
C ALA A 382 23.67 4.45 17.76
N ILE A 383 24.04 3.18 17.68
CA ILE A 383 24.51 2.53 16.45
C ILE A 383 23.38 2.51 15.41
N GLY A 384 22.19 2.07 15.81
CA GLY A 384 21.00 2.08 14.94
C GLY A 384 20.72 3.49 14.39
N SER A 385 20.77 4.51 15.25
CA SER A 385 20.57 5.92 14.92
C SER A 385 21.51 6.46 13.84
N PHE A 386 22.74 5.97 13.73
CA PHE A 386 23.65 6.33 12.65
C PHE A 386 23.40 5.54 11.36
N MET A 387 23.01 4.27 11.48
CA MET A 387 22.70 3.41 10.33
C MET A 387 21.48 3.90 9.55
N LEU A 388 20.45 4.42 10.25
CA LEU A 388 19.22 4.96 9.66
C LEU A 388 19.47 6.04 8.57
N PRO A 389 20.06 7.21 8.89
CA PRO A 389 20.34 8.25 7.90
C PRO A 389 21.40 7.80 6.90
N ALA A 390 22.40 7.02 7.29
CA ALA A 390 23.42 6.52 6.36
C ALA A 390 22.79 5.62 5.28
N GLY A 391 21.88 4.71 5.65
CA GLY A 391 21.16 3.85 4.73
C GLY A 391 20.21 4.64 3.81
N LEU A 392 19.47 5.62 4.36
CA LEU A 392 18.59 6.49 3.57
C LEU A 392 19.36 7.37 2.59
N LEU A 393 20.50 7.93 3.00
CA LEU A 393 21.38 8.71 2.13
C LEU A 393 21.94 7.84 1.01
N LEU A 394 22.44 6.64 1.34
CA LEU A 394 22.94 5.71 0.33
C LEU A 394 21.83 5.33 -0.66
N TYR A 395 20.65 4.97 -0.18
CA TYR A 395 19.49 4.65 -1.00
C TYR A 395 19.10 5.81 -1.93
N GLY A 396 18.84 7.00 -1.37
CA GLY A 396 18.35 8.16 -2.12
C GLY A 396 19.37 8.67 -3.14
N TRP A 397 20.64 8.78 -2.74
CA TRP A 397 21.70 9.29 -3.61
C TRP A 397 21.94 8.34 -4.79
N THR A 398 22.06 7.04 -4.51
CA THR A 398 22.35 6.06 -5.57
C THR A 398 21.15 5.85 -6.50
N ALA A 399 19.92 5.97 -5.97
CA ALA A 399 18.69 5.99 -6.76
C ALA A 399 18.62 7.20 -7.71
N GLU A 400 19.01 8.39 -7.26
CA GLU A 400 19.01 9.60 -8.08
C GLU A 400 19.99 9.48 -9.24
N TYR A 401 21.22 9.04 -8.97
CA TYR A 401 22.26 8.87 -10.00
C TYR A 401 22.10 7.60 -10.84
N ARG A 402 21.03 6.80 -10.66
CA ARG A 402 20.77 5.53 -11.35
C ARG A 402 21.99 4.59 -11.32
N VAL A 403 22.64 4.50 -10.16
CA VAL A 403 23.76 3.57 -9.94
C VAL A 403 23.24 2.12 -10.07
N PHE A 404 24.13 1.15 -10.29
CA PHE A 404 23.78 -0.27 -10.32
C PHE A 404 22.78 -0.65 -9.22
N TRP A 405 21.67 -1.30 -9.59
CA TRP A 405 20.48 -1.55 -8.77
C TRP A 405 20.77 -2.14 -7.38
N LEU A 406 21.83 -2.94 -7.23
CA LEU A 406 22.21 -3.53 -5.95
C LEU A 406 22.63 -2.48 -4.91
N VAL A 407 23.15 -1.33 -5.33
CA VAL A 407 23.69 -0.31 -4.41
C VAL A 407 22.57 0.41 -3.63
N PRO A 408 21.47 0.89 -4.26
CA PRO A 408 20.31 1.37 -3.52
C PRO A 408 19.73 0.33 -2.55
N ASP A 409 19.70 -0.94 -2.95
CA ASP A 409 19.22 -2.05 -2.11
C ASP A 409 20.09 -2.29 -0.88
N ILE A 410 21.41 -2.16 -0.99
CA ILE A 410 22.33 -2.17 0.16
C ILE A 410 22.00 -1.01 1.11
N GLY A 411 21.66 0.17 0.58
CA GLY A 411 21.19 1.31 1.37
C GLY A 411 19.93 0.98 2.18
N VAL A 412 18.93 0.37 1.54
CA VAL A 412 17.69 -0.08 2.20
C VAL A 412 17.97 -1.15 3.25
N PHE A 413 18.84 -2.11 2.95
CA PHE A 413 19.24 -3.14 3.89
C PHE A 413 19.85 -2.55 5.17
N ILE A 414 20.75 -1.57 5.05
CA ILE A 414 21.37 -0.88 6.19
C ILE A 414 20.31 -0.11 6.99
N TYR A 415 19.44 0.62 6.29
CA TYR A 415 18.34 1.38 6.92
C TYR A 415 17.41 0.47 7.72
N CYS A 416 16.94 -0.64 7.15
CA CYS A 416 16.04 -1.59 7.79
C CYS A 416 16.68 -2.33 8.97
N THR A 417 17.98 -2.65 8.86
CA THR A 417 18.78 -3.19 9.97
C THR A 417 18.82 -2.19 11.13
N GLY A 418 19.06 -0.91 10.84
CA GLY A 418 19.08 0.18 11.82
C GLY A 418 17.73 0.40 12.48
N ILE A 419 16.63 0.47 11.69
CA ILE A 419 15.26 0.60 12.21
C ILE A 419 14.98 -0.44 13.27
N ILE A 420 15.25 -1.71 12.96
CA ILE A 420 14.76 -2.79 13.81
C ILE A 420 15.60 -3.00 15.05
N ALA A 421 16.92 -2.79 14.95
CA ALA A 421 17.78 -2.74 16.13
C ALA A 421 17.31 -1.62 17.08
N SER A 422 17.01 -0.43 16.54
CA SER A 422 16.48 0.69 17.32
C SER A 422 15.12 0.39 17.94
N PHE A 423 14.22 -0.29 17.23
CA PHE A 423 12.91 -0.69 17.76
C PHE A 423 13.04 -1.63 18.95
N LEU A 424 13.92 -2.64 18.84
CA LEU A 424 14.17 -3.59 19.93
C LEU A 424 14.71 -2.88 21.18
N CYS A 425 15.66 -1.95 21.01
CA CYS A 425 16.19 -1.14 22.11
C CYS A 425 15.10 -0.31 22.81
N ILE A 426 14.31 0.46 22.05
CA ILE A 426 13.26 1.31 22.61
C ILE A 426 12.19 0.47 23.31
N GLN A 427 11.76 -0.64 22.68
CA GLN A 427 10.70 -1.47 23.23
C GLN A 427 11.13 -2.18 24.53
N THR A 428 12.35 -2.69 24.59
CA THR A 428 12.89 -3.31 25.82
C THR A 428 13.13 -2.27 26.92
N TYR A 429 13.68 -1.10 26.57
CA TYR A 429 13.84 0.03 27.50
C TYR A 429 12.51 0.42 28.15
N ILE A 430 11.45 0.58 27.37
CA ILE A 430 10.12 0.94 27.88
C ILE A 430 9.55 -0.15 28.80
N VAL A 431 9.70 -1.42 28.43
CA VAL A 431 9.20 -2.51 29.28
C VAL A 431 9.93 -2.52 30.62
N ASP A 432 11.25 -2.36 30.62
CA ASP A 432 12.08 -2.37 31.83
C ASP A 432 11.84 -1.12 32.71
N THR A 433 11.61 0.05 32.12
CA THR A 433 11.35 1.32 32.86
C THR A 433 9.99 1.36 33.53
N TYR A 434 8.92 0.90 32.85
CA TYR A 434 7.54 1.08 33.34
C TYR A 434 6.97 -0.15 34.07
N GLY A 435 7.66 -1.30 34.08
CA GLY A 435 7.37 -2.47 34.92
C GLY A 435 5.87 -2.82 35.02
N LEU A 436 5.24 -2.50 36.16
CA LEU A 436 3.81 -2.74 36.45
C LEU A 436 2.83 -2.08 35.46
N HIS A 437 3.27 -1.06 34.74
CA HIS A 437 2.50 -0.33 33.74
C HIS A 437 3.05 -0.48 32.31
N ALA A 438 3.97 -1.44 32.10
CA ALA A 438 4.60 -1.68 30.80
C ALA A 438 3.58 -1.90 29.66
N ALA A 439 2.45 -2.58 29.93
CA ALA A 439 1.42 -2.79 28.92
C ALA A 439 0.83 -1.48 28.38
N SER A 440 0.51 -0.53 29.27
CA SER A 440 0.01 0.81 28.87
C SER A 440 1.08 1.64 28.19
N ALA A 441 2.34 1.52 28.63
CA ALA A 441 3.48 2.21 28.02
C ALA A 441 3.76 1.72 26.59
N VAL A 442 3.80 0.40 26.38
CA VAL A 442 3.95 -0.23 25.05
C VAL A 442 2.77 0.12 24.14
N ALA A 443 1.55 0.16 24.68
CA ALA A 443 0.37 0.58 23.94
C ALA A 443 0.48 2.05 23.49
N ALA A 444 0.90 2.97 24.38
CA ALA A 444 1.09 4.38 24.04
C ALA A 444 2.07 4.57 22.86
N VAL A 445 3.25 3.95 22.95
CA VAL A 445 4.27 4.04 21.89
C VAL A 445 3.81 3.36 20.60
N SER A 446 3.16 2.21 20.70
CA SER A 446 2.62 1.50 19.53
C SER A 446 1.53 2.29 18.83
N SER A 447 0.66 2.98 19.59
CA SER A 447 -0.36 3.85 19.04
C SER A 447 0.26 5.05 18.35
N PHE A 448 1.19 5.73 19.01
CA PHE A 448 1.82 6.92 18.46
C PHE A 448 2.61 6.63 17.19
N ARG A 449 3.41 5.55 17.17
CA ARG A 449 4.12 5.15 15.95
C ARG A 449 3.16 4.77 14.82
N SER A 450 2.03 4.11 15.12
CA SER A 450 1.06 3.71 14.11
C SER A 450 0.35 4.91 13.47
N ILE A 451 0.11 5.99 14.23
CA ILE A 451 -0.37 7.26 13.69
C ILE A 451 0.62 7.85 12.69
N ALA A 452 1.93 7.82 13.00
CA ALA A 452 2.95 8.28 12.05
C ALA A 452 3.04 7.39 10.80
N GLY A 453 2.94 6.06 10.98
CA GLY A 453 2.85 5.10 9.86
C GLY A 453 1.65 5.34 8.94
N PHE A 454 0.53 5.82 9.50
CA PHE A 454 -0.61 6.28 8.72
C PHE A 454 -0.34 7.61 8.00
N ALA A 455 0.19 8.60 8.72
CA ALA A 455 0.28 9.99 8.28
C ALA A 455 1.39 10.25 7.25
N PHE A 456 2.56 9.62 7.40
CA PHE A 456 3.74 9.90 6.56
C PHE A 456 3.52 9.62 5.06
N PRO A 457 2.91 8.49 4.67
CA PRO A 457 2.48 8.27 3.29
C PRO A 457 1.63 9.38 2.68
N LEU A 458 0.77 10.05 3.45
CA LEU A 458 -0.24 10.99 2.94
C LEU A 458 0.34 12.26 2.35
N PHE A 459 1.51 12.69 2.83
CA PHE A 459 2.21 13.86 2.33
C PHE A 459 3.42 13.52 1.45
N SER A 460 3.72 12.23 1.24
CA SER A 460 4.93 11.77 0.55
C SER A 460 5.08 12.37 -0.86
N GLU A 461 4.07 12.22 -1.72
CA GLU A 461 4.10 12.72 -3.10
C GLU A 461 4.19 14.25 -3.18
N LYS A 462 3.46 14.97 -2.33
CA LYS A 462 3.56 16.44 -2.23
C LYS A 462 4.96 16.87 -1.77
N MET A 463 5.52 16.17 -0.80
CA MET A 463 6.86 16.43 -0.29
C MET A 463 7.92 16.19 -1.37
N PHE A 464 7.87 15.05 -2.07
CA PHE A 464 8.81 14.73 -3.15
C PHE A 464 8.73 15.74 -4.29
N THR A 465 7.52 16.09 -4.72
CA THR A 465 7.30 17.11 -5.76
C THR A 465 7.88 18.47 -5.35
N ALA A 466 7.64 18.92 -4.11
CA ALA A 466 8.14 20.20 -3.62
C ALA A 466 9.66 20.24 -3.45
N LEU A 467 10.29 19.10 -3.13
CA LEU A 467 11.75 18.98 -2.97
C LEU A 467 12.50 18.90 -4.31
N GLY A 468 11.79 18.94 -5.44
CA GLY A 468 12.40 18.77 -6.76
C GLY A 468 12.98 17.36 -6.99
N ILE A 469 12.67 16.41 -6.10
CA ILE A 469 12.85 14.98 -6.35
C ILE A 469 11.71 14.63 -7.29
N ASP A 470 12.00 14.87 -8.55
CA ASP A 470 11.01 14.82 -9.57
C ASP A 470 10.69 13.34 -9.87
N LEU A 471 9.82 12.77 -9.03
CA LEU A 471 9.02 11.58 -9.36
C LEU A 471 8.14 11.84 -10.59
N LYS A 472 8.17 13.07 -11.14
CA LYS A 472 7.70 13.46 -12.48
C LYS A 472 8.85 13.91 -13.42
N ILE A 473 9.87 13.10 -13.70
CA ILE A 473 10.60 13.21 -15.00
C ILE A 473 10.76 11.82 -15.62
N ALA A 474 10.05 11.42 -16.68
CA ALA A 474 9.34 12.20 -17.69
C ALA A 474 7.98 11.57 -18.04
N ARG A 475 6.90 12.36 -17.97
CA ARG A 475 5.86 12.23 -19.00
C ARG A 475 6.37 12.93 -20.26
N LYS A 476 7.37 12.34 -20.92
CA LYS A 476 7.66 12.64 -22.34
C LYS A 476 6.97 11.63 -23.27
N ASN A 477 6.12 10.76 -22.72
CA ASN A 477 5.27 9.85 -23.50
C ASN A 477 3.76 10.05 -23.27
N ASP A 478 3.35 11.06 -22.48
CA ASP A 478 1.92 11.38 -22.24
C ASP A 478 1.59 12.83 -22.62
N GLU A 479 2.58 13.66 -22.97
CA GLU A 479 2.28 15.02 -23.47
C GLU A 479 1.63 14.99 -24.86
N LEU A 480 1.80 13.91 -25.64
CA LEU A 480 0.97 13.71 -26.83
C LEU A 480 -0.47 13.43 -26.43
N THR A 481 -0.72 12.56 -25.45
CA THR A 481 -2.07 12.13 -25.08
C THR A 481 -2.91 13.23 -24.42
N ASP A 482 -2.29 14.10 -23.62
CA ASP A 482 -2.94 15.28 -23.03
C ASP A 482 -3.01 16.48 -23.99
N ARG A 483 -2.20 16.54 -25.06
CA ARG A 483 -2.26 17.62 -26.07
C ARG A 483 -3.03 17.28 -27.35
N THR A 484 -3.19 16.00 -27.69
CA THR A 484 -3.89 15.56 -28.91
C THR A 484 -5.31 15.05 -28.65
N GLY A 485 -5.74 14.98 -27.38
CA GLY A 485 -7.11 14.66 -27.01
C GLY A 485 -7.65 13.38 -27.63
N THR A 486 -6.79 12.40 -27.93
CA THR A 486 -7.16 11.22 -28.71
C THR A 486 -7.67 10.13 -27.76
N PRO A 487 -8.98 9.82 -27.72
CA PRO A 487 -9.50 8.93 -26.70
C PRO A 487 -9.12 7.46 -26.95
N LYS A 488 -9.00 6.68 -25.87
CA LYS A 488 -8.64 5.23 -25.84
C LYS A 488 -9.41 4.30 -26.81
N PHE A 489 -10.51 4.74 -27.43
CA PHE A 489 -11.21 3.95 -28.44
C PHE A 489 -10.50 3.94 -29.79
N ILE A 490 -9.69 4.96 -30.11
CA ILE A 490 -8.98 5.08 -31.39
C ILE A 490 -7.82 4.07 -31.44
N ALA A 491 -7.09 3.90 -30.33
CA ALA A 491 -5.97 2.97 -30.22
C ALA A 491 -6.37 1.48 -30.24
N ARG A 492 -7.67 1.15 -30.10
CA ARG A 492 -8.16 -0.25 -30.10
C ARG A 492 -8.68 -0.74 -31.45
N SER A 493 -8.82 0.15 -32.44
CA SER A 493 -9.29 -0.21 -33.79
C SER A 493 -8.19 -0.83 -34.68
N VAL A 494 -6.95 -0.89 -34.19
CA VAL A 494 -5.71 -1.03 -34.98
C VAL A 494 -5.30 -2.50 -35.24
N SER A 495 -6.07 -3.51 -34.82
CA SER A 495 -5.52 -4.86 -34.65
C SER A 495 -6.04 -6.02 -35.53
N SER A 496 -6.68 -5.81 -36.70
CA SER A 496 -7.34 -6.92 -37.42
C SER A 496 -7.12 -7.05 -38.94
N GLY A 497 -6.00 -6.55 -39.49
CA GLY A 497 -5.75 -6.53 -40.94
C GLY A 497 -5.97 -7.87 -41.68
N GLU A 498 -7.10 -7.98 -42.40
CA GLU A 498 -7.33 -8.92 -43.50
C GLU A 498 -7.89 -8.19 -44.73
N LEU A 499 -7.47 -8.64 -45.92
CA LEU A 499 -7.87 -8.12 -47.23
C LEU A 499 -9.28 -8.62 -47.60
N LEU A 500 -10.14 -7.72 -48.08
CA LEU A 500 -11.47 -8.07 -48.59
C LEU A 500 -11.40 -8.51 -50.07
N ASP A 501 -12.22 -9.50 -50.41
CA ASP A 501 -12.28 -10.17 -51.71
C ASP A 501 -12.75 -9.20 -52.84
N PRO A 502 -12.01 -9.06 -53.95
CA PRO A 502 -12.32 -8.08 -55.00
C PRO A 502 -13.69 -8.25 -55.69
N ASP A 503 -14.26 -9.45 -55.66
CA ASP A 503 -15.48 -9.77 -56.42
C ASP A 503 -16.78 -9.29 -55.75
N ASP A 504 -16.75 -8.89 -54.48
CA ASP A 504 -17.95 -8.44 -53.75
C ASP A 504 -18.31 -6.96 -53.99
N TYR A 505 -17.44 -6.15 -54.60
CA TYR A 505 -17.61 -4.69 -54.68
C TYR A 505 -17.29 -4.06 -56.03
N GLY A 506 -17.84 -4.65 -57.09
CA GLY A 506 -17.92 -4.06 -58.43
C GLY A 506 -18.60 -2.68 -58.43
N SER A 507 -18.03 -1.75 -59.18
CA SER A 507 -18.26 -0.29 -59.15
C SER A 507 -19.65 0.23 -59.55
N GLU A 508 -20.66 -0.62 -59.74
CA GLU A 508 -21.95 -0.17 -60.28
C GLU A 508 -23.11 -0.19 -59.28
N ASN A 509 -22.98 -0.77 -58.08
CA ASN A 509 -24.09 -0.83 -57.10
C ASN A 509 -23.69 -0.65 -55.63
N ALA A 510 -22.74 0.24 -55.32
CA ALA A 510 -22.35 0.50 -53.92
C ALA A 510 -23.36 1.44 -53.22
N SER A 511 -24.34 0.86 -52.54
CA SER A 511 -25.05 1.54 -51.45
C SER A 511 -24.16 1.63 -50.21
N LEU A 512 -24.23 2.73 -49.46
CA LEU A 512 -23.60 2.85 -48.14
C LEU A 512 -23.94 1.61 -47.29
N PRO A 513 -22.96 0.99 -46.61
CA PRO A 513 -23.21 -0.20 -45.80
C PRO A 513 -24.26 0.11 -44.74
N SER A 514 -25.19 -0.82 -44.56
CA SER A 514 -26.29 -0.65 -43.62
C SER A 514 -25.76 -0.57 -42.17
N PRO A 515 -26.49 0.08 -41.25
CA PRO A 515 -26.09 0.16 -39.84
C PRO A 515 -25.89 -1.20 -39.17
N ASP A 516 -26.51 -2.26 -39.71
CA ASP A 516 -26.38 -3.62 -39.22
C ASP A 516 -25.15 -4.34 -39.82
N GLU A 517 -24.77 -4.07 -41.08
CA GLU A 517 -23.49 -4.55 -41.66
C GLU A 517 -22.28 -3.92 -40.97
N ILE A 518 -22.39 -2.64 -40.59
CA ILE A 518 -21.37 -1.95 -39.76
C ILE A 518 -21.33 -2.55 -38.35
N ARG A 519 -22.47 -2.99 -37.81
CA ARG A 519 -22.53 -3.64 -36.48
C ARG A 519 -21.94 -5.05 -36.51
N ASP A 520 -22.14 -5.79 -37.60
CA ASP A 520 -21.54 -7.11 -37.84
C ASP A 520 -20.03 -7.03 -38.09
N TYR A 521 -19.56 -5.95 -38.72
CA TYR A 521 -18.13 -5.64 -38.83
C TYR A 521 -17.51 -5.34 -37.46
N VAL A 522 -18.20 -4.56 -36.62
CA VAL A 522 -17.79 -4.30 -35.22
C VAL A 522 -17.87 -5.56 -34.35
N HIS A 523 -18.81 -6.47 -34.61
CA HIS A 523 -18.95 -7.72 -33.86
C HIS A 523 -17.86 -8.75 -34.23
N ARG A 524 -17.43 -8.79 -35.50
CA ARG A 524 -16.29 -9.60 -35.96
C ARG A 524 -14.95 -9.12 -35.39
N MET A 525 -14.77 -7.82 -35.15
CA MET A 525 -13.58 -7.30 -34.44
C MET A 525 -13.41 -7.84 -32.99
N HIS A 526 -14.45 -8.42 -32.39
CA HIS A 526 -14.44 -8.80 -30.98
C HIS A 526 -14.16 -10.28 -30.71
N THR A 527 -14.15 -11.16 -31.72
CA THR A 527 -14.02 -12.60 -31.49
C THR A 527 -13.19 -13.27 -32.58
N THR A 528 -12.17 -14.00 -32.12
CA THR A 528 -11.31 -14.99 -32.80
C THR A 528 -10.12 -14.51 -33.66
N GLU A 529 -8.97 -15.17 -33.40
CA GLU A 529 -7.75 -15.31 -34.24
C GLU A 529 -6.61 -14.28 -34.14
N TYR A 530 -5.83 -14.43 -33.07
CA TYR A 530 -4.37 -14.33 -33.12
C TYR A 530 -3.82 -15.74 -33.42
N GLN A 531 -3.50 -16.06 -34.68
CA GLN A 531 -2.53 -17.11 -35.11
C GLN A 531 -2.70 -17.39 -36.61
N HIS A 532 -2.17 -16.54 -37.48
CA HIS A 532 -1.71 -17.00 -38.79
C HIS A 532 -0.25 -16.59 -39.00
N GLU A 533 0.62 -17.60 -38.88
CA GLU A 533 2.01 -17.55 -39.31
C GLU A 533 2.03 -17.32 -40.83
N ILE A 534 2.68 -16.24 -41.26
CA ILE A 534 2.98 -16.05 -42.68
C ILE A 534 4.01 -17.11 -43.05
N PRO A 535 3.75 -18.01 -44.03
CA PRO A 535 4.74 -18.99 -44.44
C PRO A 535 5.96 -18.26 -45.03
N PRO A 536 7.19 -18.66 -44.69
CA PRO A 536 8.39 -17.96 -45.14
C PRO A 536 8.55 -18.17 -46.65
N THR A 537 8.52 -17.08 -47.42
CA THR A 537 9.04 -17.08 -48.79
C THR A 537 10.57 -17.13 -48.74
N PRO A 538 11.27 -17.84 -49.66
CA PRO A 538 12.67 -18.20 -49.45
C PRO A 538 13.69 -17.05 -49.56
N ASP A 539 13.30 -15.83 -49.95
CA ASP A 539 14.25 -14.74 -50.27
C ASP A 539 13.81 -13.35 -49.76
N SER A 540 13.43 -13.26 -48.48
CA SER A 540 13.07 -11.97 -47.87
C SER A 540 13.81 -11.72 -46.56
N THR A 541 14.85 -10.88 -46.62
CA THR A 541 15.49 -10.25 -45.45
C THR A 541 14.68 -9.06 -44.91
N ALA A 542 13.44 -8.85 -45.34
CA ALA A 542 12.56 -7.80 -44.81
C ALA A 542 11.90 -8.26 -43.51
N GLN A 543 12.70 -8.23 -42.45
CA GLN A 543 12.39 -8.43 -41.04
C GLN A 543 11.53 -7.25 -40.47
N PRO A 544 11.00 -7.30 -39.22
CA PRO A 544 9.84 -6.61 -38.60
C PRO A 544 9.43 -5.17 -38.98
N GLU A 545 10.31 -4.43 -39.64
CA GLU A 545 10.10 -3.08 -40.15
C GLU A 545 8.90 -3.02 -41.11
N ALA A 546 8.74 -3.96 -42.05
CA ALA A 546 7.58 -3.95 -42.96
C ALA A 546 6.22 -4.09 -42.23
N LYS A 547 6.18 -4.85 -41.12
CA LYS A 547 4.98 -5.00 -40.27
C LYS A 547 4.70 -3.72 -39.46
N PHE A 548 5.73 -3.03 -39.02
CA PHE A 548 5.65 -1.77 -38.27
C PHE A 548 5.30 -0.58 -39.18
N THR A 549 5.90 -0.51 -40.37
CA THR A 549 5.60 0.48 -41.43
C THR A 549 4.14 0.38 -41.90
N HIS A 550 3.61 -0.83 -42.00
CA HIS A 550 2.19 -1.05 -42.33
C HIS A 550 1.25 -0.64 -41.18
N GLN A 551 1.66 -0.77 -39.91
CA GLN A 551 0.89 -0.31 -38.73
C GLN A 551 0.80 1.23 -38.66
N LEU A 552 1.90 1.94 -38.93
CA LEU A 552 1.91 3.42 -38.91
C LEU A 552 1.11 4.07 -40.04
N PHE A 553 1.09 3.46 -41.23
CA PHE A 553 0.19 3.89 -42.31
C PHE A 553 -1.27 3.72 -41.91
N HIS A 554 -1.60 2.60 -41.25
CA HIS A 554 -2.93 2.33 -40.71
C HIS A 554 -3.34 3.35 -39.64
N ASP A 555 -2.43 3.87 -38.83
CA ASP A 555 -2.72 4.87 -37.79
C ASP A 555 -3.04 6.27 -38.35
N ALA A 556 -2.36 6.68 -39.42
CA ALA A 556 -2.66 7.92 -40.14
C ALA A 556 -4.01 7.83 -40.87
N GLU A 557 -4.28 6.68 -41.49
CA GLU A 557 -5.56 6.38 -42.13
C GLU A 557 -6.70 6.32 -41.11
N SER A 558 -6.46 5.70 -39.94
CA SER A 558 -7.43 5.60 -38.84
C SER A 558 -7.80 6.96 -38.26
N THR A 559 -6.84 7.88 -38.14
CA THR A 559 -7.09 9.26 -37.67
C THR A 559 -7.94 10.03 -38.68
N PHE A 560 -7.65 9.88 -39.97
CA PHE A 560 -8.49 10.40 -41.05
C PHE A 560 -9.89 9.80 -41.02
N TRP A 561 -10.02 8.49 -40.78
CA TRP A 561 -11.30 7.80 -40.66
C TRP A 561 -12.12 8.23 -39.46
N VAL A 562 -11.49 8.56 -38.33
CA VAL A 562 -12.17 9.12 -37.15
C VAL A 562 -12.75 10.50 -37.48
N ILE A 563 -12.02 11.33 -38.22
CA ILE A 563 -12.52 12.64 -38.68
C ILE A 563 -13.72 12.42 -39.61
N VAL A 564 -13.59 11.57 -40.63
CA VAL A 564 -14.67 11.19 -41.54
C VAL A 564 -15.89 10.64 -40.77
N TRP A 565 -15.70 9.76 -39.80
CA TRP A 565 -16.76 9.17 -38.97
C TRP A 565 -17.48 10.22 -38.11
N THR A 566 -16.72 11.17 -37.55
CA THR A 566 -17.26 12.29 -36.77
C THR A 566 -18.11 13.21 -37.67
N LEU A 567 -17.65 13.46 -38.90
CA LEU A 567 -18.37 14.22 -39.92
C LEU A 567 -19.65 13.51 -40.38
N VAL A 568 -19.62 12.19 -40.57
CA VAL A 568 -20.81 11.38 -40.94
C VAL A 568 -21.86 11.41 -39.81
N ARG A 569 -21.44 11.28 -38.55
CA ARG A 569 -22.36 11.38 -37.41
C ARG A 569 -22.98 12.76 -37.23
N SER A 570 -22.26 13.84 -37.53
CA SER A 570 -22.85 15.19 -37.48
C SER A 570 -23.94 15.40 -38.52
N THR A 571 -24.01 14.57 -39.58
CA THR A 571 -25.07 14.64 -40.60
C THR A 571 -26.28 13.75 -40.29
N SER A 572 -26.26 12.96 -39.21
CA SER A 572 -27.31 11.99 -38.89
C SER A 572 -28.49 12.58 -38.11
N GLY A 573 -28.76 13.88 -38.27
CA GLY A 573 -30.01 14.52 -37.89
C GLY A 573 -30.93 14.57 -39.11
N ASP A 574 -32.06 13.90 -39.01
CA ASP A 574 -33.19 13.80 -39.95
C ASP A 574 -33.18 14.71 -41.21
N ARG A 575 -33.27 14.08 -42.39
CA ARG A 575 -33.73 14.59 -43.71
C ARG A 575 -32.80 15.52 -44.52
N GLU A 576 -32.17 14.94 -45.55
CA GLU A 576 -32.37 15.16 -46.99
C GLU A 576 -31.13 14.65 -47.75
N LYS A 577 -31.32 13.89 -48.83
CA LYS A 577 -30.25 13.51 -49.76
C LYS A 577 -29.72 14.77 -50.48
N LYS A 578 -28.90 15.56 -49.80
CA LYS A 578 -28.21 16.69 -50.41
C LYS A 578 -27.05 16.18 -51.28
N PRO A 579 -26.68 16.90 -52.35
CA PRO A 579 -25.63 16.50 -53.31
C PRO A 579 -24.23 16.29 -52.69
N HIS A 580 -24.00 16.76 -51.45
CA HIS A 580 -22.74 16.63 -50.71
C HIS A 580 -22.34 15.18 -50.42
N THR A 581 -23.30 14.26 -50.22
CA THR A 581 -23.01 12.88 -49.82
C THR A 581 -22.29 12.10 -50.93
N LYS A 582 -22.56 12.39 -52.21
CA LYS A 582 -21.91 11.72 -53.34
C LYS A 582 -20.45 12.16 -53.49
N GLN A 583 -20.18 13.47 -53.42
CA GLN A 583 -18.81 14.00 -53.47
C GLN A 583 -17.96 13.51 -52.29
N PHE A 584 -18.57 13.43 -51.10
CA PHE A 584 -17.93 12.84 -49.93
C PHE A 584 -17.68 11.33 -50.07
N SER A 585 -18.62 10.58 -50.65
CA SER A 585 -18.45 9.15 -50.94
C SER A 585 -17.36 8.89 -51.97
N ASP A 586 -17.26 9.70 -53.02
CA ASP A 586 -16.22 9.58 -54.05
C ASP A 586 -14.83 9.89 -53.44
N PHE A 587 -14.74 10.92 -52.60
CA PHE A 587 -13.54 11.25 -51.84
C PHE A 587 -13.16 10.14 -50.85
N TYR A 588 -14.13 9.63 -50.08
CA TYR A 588 -14.00 8.48 -49.17
C TYR A 588 -13.40 7.28 -49.91
N HIS A 589 -14.00 6.87 -51.03
CA HIS A 589 -13.52 5.73 -51.80
C HIS A 589 -12.15 5.95 -52.44
N THR A 590 -11.84 7.16 -52.91
CA THR A 590 -10.51 7.47 -53.46
C THR A 590 -9.43 7.31 -52.39
N MET A 591 -9.74 7.72 -51.15
CA MET A 591 -8.82 7.60 -50.01
C MET A 591 -8.73 6.17 -49.48
N CYS A 592 -9.80 5.37 -49.54
CA CYS A 592 -9.77 3.93 -49.18
C CYS A 592 -8.98 3.06 -50.17
N ARG A 593 -9.01 3.41 -51.47
CA ARG A 593 -8.60 2.48 -52.55
C ARG A 593 -7.16 2.64 -53.03
N HIS A 594 -6.49 3.76 -52.73
CA HIS A 594 -5.19 4.08 -53.33
C HIS A 594 -4.04 4.08 -52.32
N TYR A 595 -3.22 3.04 -52.38
CA TYR A 595 -1.86 3.02 -51.83
C TYR A 595 -0.87 3.46 -52.92
N PRO A 596 0.12 4.31 -52.62
CA PRO A 596 1.10 4.72 -53.63
C PRO A 596 1.96 3.51 -54.00
N GLN A 597 1.71 2.92 -55.18
CA GLN A 597 2.60 1.92 -55.75
C GLN A 597 3.70 2.61 -56.59
N PRO A 598 4.96 2.15 -56.54
CA PRO A 598 6.04 2.78 -57.29
C PRO A 598 5.78 2.72 -58.80
N GLY A 599 5.51 3.89 -59.42
CA GLY A 599 5.41 4.02 -60.88
C GLY A 599 3.99 4.16 -61.46
N GLU A 600 2.94 4.07 -60.64
CA GLU A 600 1.56 4.41 -61.05
C GLU A 600 1.22 5.88 -60.74
N GLU A 601 0.35 6.49 -61.54
CA GLU A 601 -0.17 7.84 -61.25
C GLU A 601 -1.07 7.77 -60.01
N ASP A 602 -0.73 8.56 -58.99
CA ASP A 602 -1.53 8.62 -57.77
C ASP A 602 -2.82 9.42 -57.99
N ASP A 603 -3.96 8.74 -58.07
CA ASP A 603 -5.29 9.32 -58.26
C ASP A 603 -5.65 10.39 -57.20
N ARG A 604 -5.00 10.37 -56.03
CA ARG A 604 -5.16 11.40 -54.99
C ARG A 604 -4.61 12.76 -55.42
N ALA A 605 -3.74 12.81 -56.44
CA ALA A 605 -3.24 14.04 -57.06
C ALA A 605 -4.36 14.88 -57.66
N SER A 606 -5.44 14.23 -58.11
CA SER A 606 -6.62 14.89 -58.68
C SER A 606 -7.40 15.71 -57.64
N ILE A 607 -7.33 15.31 -56.35
CA ILE A 607 -7.95 15.97 -55.20
C ILE A 607 -7.18 17.25 -54.83
N PHE A 608 -5.86 17.22 -54.94
CA PHE A 608 -4.99 18.37 -54.69
C PHE A 608 -5.33 19.57 -55.60
N ARG A 609 -5.64 19.29 -56.87
CA ARG A 609 -5.97 20.32 -57.87
C ARG A 609 -7.39 20.91 -57.69
N LYS A 610 -8.18 20.40 -56.73
CA LYS A 610 -9.54 20.91 -56.49
C LYS A 610 -9.52 22.26 -55.75
N SER A 611 -10.46 23.13 -56.12
CA SER A 611 -10.57 24.49 -55.59
C SER A 611 -10.94 24.50 -54.09
N PRO A 612 -10.67 25.57 -53.32
CA PRO A 612 -11.10 25.66 -51.92
C PRO A 612 -12.62 25.49 -51.74
N LYS A 613 -13.42 25.85 -52.76
CA LYS A 613 -14.88 25.62 -52.77
C LYS A 613 -15.27 24.14 -52.81
N PHE A 614 -14.40 23.27 -53.35
CA PHE A 614 -14.60 21.83 -53.31
C PHE A 614 -14.46 21.28 -51.88
N TRP A 615 -13.49 21.80 -51.12
CA TRP A 615 -13.26 21.36 -49.75
C TRP A 615 -14.37 21.84 -48.81
N THR A 616 -14.92 23.03 -49.03
CA THR A 616 -16.11 23.48 -48.28
C THR A 616 -17.36 22.73 -48.70
N SER A 617 -17.49 22.36 -49.98
CA SER A 617 -18.62 21.55 -50.47
C SER A 617 -18.52 20.07 -50.10
N LEU A 618 -17.34 19.59 -49.70
CA LEU A 618 -17.09 18.23 -49.24
C LEU A 618 -17.69 17.97 -47.85
N LEU A 619 -17.78 19.01 -47.02
CA LEU A 619 -18.16 18.93 -45.62
C LEU A 619 -19.58 19.44 -45.38
N HIS A 620 -20.17 19.06 -44.25
CA HIS A 620 -21.44 19.63 -43.80
C HIS A 620 -21.28 21.15 -43.56
N PRO A 621 -22.31 21.99 -43.78
CA PRO A 621 -22.23 23.45 -43.58
C PRO A 621 -21.73 23.86 -42.20
N ASP A 622 -22.12 23.14 -41.14
CA ASP A 622 -21.66 23.39 -39.77
C ASP A 622 -20.15 23.17 -39.56
N LEU A 623 -19.50 22.55 -40.53
CA LEU A 623 -18.09 22.16 -40.52
C LEU A 623 -17.31 22.83 -41.66
N GLU A 624 -17.93 23.80 -42.35
CA GLU A 624 -17.33 24.56 -43.43
C GLU A 624 -16.02 25.26 -42.99
N SER A 625 -15.97 25.69 -41.72
CA SER A 625 -14.78 26.29 -41.11
C SER A 625 -13.55 25.37 -41.09
N MET A 626 -13.75 24.05 -41.12
CA MET A 626 -12.68 23.04 -41.11
C MET A 626 -12.14 22.70 -42.50
N ALA A 627 -12.82 23.12 -43.58
CA ALA A 627 -12.45 22.79 -44.94
C ALA A 627 -11.06 23.32 -45.34
N LEU A 628 -10.73 24.54 -44.90
CA LEU A 628 -9.44 25.18 -45.14
C LEU A 628 -8.31 24.45 -44.40
N MET A 629 -8.56 23.99 -43.17
CA MET A 629 -7.62 23.20 -42.39
C MET A 629 -7.34 21.86 -43.09
N LEU A 630 -8.39 21.13 -43.47
CA LEU A 630 -8.25 19.83 -44.16
C LEU A 630 -7.50 19.94 -45.49
N ARG A 631 -7.80 20.98 -46.28
CA ARG A 631 -7.05 21.30 -47.49
C ARG A 631 -5.58 21.61 -47.21
N GLY A 632 -5.31 22.40 -46.17
CA GLY A 632 -3.95 22.79 -45.77
C GLY A 632 -3.11 21.59 -45.33
N MET A 633 -3.69 20.71 -44.51
CA MET A 633 -3.06 19.45 -44.10
C MET A 633 -2.75 18.57 -45.32
N PHE A 634 -3.72 18.36 -46.20
CA PHE A 634 -3.53 17.55 -47.40
C PHE A 634 -2.45 18.13 -48.34
N THR A 635 -2.41 19.45 -48.48
CA THR A 635 -1.42 20.17 -49.30
C THR A 635 0.00 20.04 -48.75
N TYR A 636 0.16 20.01 -47.44
CA TYR A 636 1.47 19.90 -46.79
C TYR A 636 2.00 18.47 -46.80
N VAL A 637 1.12 17.47 -46.67
CA VAL A 637 1.50 16.06 -46.64
C VAL A 637 1.71 15.50 -48.05
N TRP A 638 1.03 16.05 -49.05
CA TRP A 638 1.12 15.62 -50.45
C TRP A 638 2.55 15.54 -51.03
N PRO A 639 3.43 16.56 -50.87
CA PRO A 639 4.81 16.50 -51.36
C PRO A 639 5.63 15.37 -50.74
N GLU A 640 5.35 15.01 -49.48
CA GLU A 640 5.99 13.88 -48.81
C GLU A 640 5.52 12.56 -49.46
N TRP A 641 4.21 12.42 -49.70
CA TRP A 641 3.63 11.26 -50.39
C TRP A 641 4.09 11.10 -51.85
N GLY A 642 4.33 12.21 -52.56
CA GLY A 642 4.61 12.19 -54.00
C GLY A 642 6.09 12.13 -54.41
N ARG A 643 7.06 12.25 -53.48
CA ARG A 643 8.48 12.39 -53.86
C ARG A 643 9.45 11.29 -53.42
N SER A 644 9.14 10.48 -52.42
CA SER A 644 10.11 9.50 -51.91
C SER A 644 9.66 8.07 -52.19
N GLN A 645 10.49 7.31 -52.92
CA GLN A 645 10.32 5.85 -53.05
C GLN A 645 10.60 5.09 -51.73
N THR A 646 11.16 5.77 -50.73
CA THR A 646 11.37 5.29 -49.37
C THR A 646 10.86 6.35 -48.40
N LEU A 647 9.54 6.38 -48.20
CA LEU A 647 8.93 7.26 -47.22
C LEU A 647 9.23 6.72 -45.81
N ASP A 648 9.90 7.54 -44.99
CA ASP A 648 10.03 7.29 -43.56
C ASP A 648 8.65 7.51 -42.90
N PRO A 649 7.97 6.46 -42.42
CA PRO A 649 6.61 6.55 -41.90
C PRO A 649 6.53 7.39 -40.63
N GLU A 650 7.61 7.45 -39.85
CA GLU A 650 7.71 8.29 -38.66
C GLU A 650 7.67 9.77 -39.04
N HIS A 651 8.32 10.16 -40.15
CA HIS A 651 8.32 11.53 -40.66
C HIS A 651 6.93 12.01 -41.10
N VAL A 652 6.15 11.15 -41.76
CA VAL A 652 4.80 11.49 -42.24
C VAL A 652 3.82 11.61 -41.08
N HIS A 653 3.90 10.67 -40.13
CA HIS A 653 3.10 10.70 -38.91
C HIS A 653 3.43 11.94 -38.06
N GLU A 654 4.72 12.22 -37.87
CA GLU A 654 5.18 13.39 -37.14
C GLU A 654 4.77 14.70 -37.83
N ALA A 655 4.86 14.77 -39.17
CA ALA A 655 4.40 15.91 -39.97
C ALA A 655 2.90 16.18 -39.81
N LEU A 656 2.07 15.13 -39.91
CA LEU A 656 0.61 15.20 -39.71
C LEU A 656 0.24 15.65 -38.30
N MET A 657 0.91 15.12 -37.27
CA MET A 657 0.67 15.49 -35.87
C MET A 657 1.13 16.91 -35.55
N ARG A 658 2.27 17.35 -36.11
CA ARG A 658 2.77 18.74 -35.97
C ARG A 658 1.84 19.75 -36.62
N LEU A 659 1.29 19.45 -37.80
CA LEU A 659 0.30 20.28 -38.48
C LEU A 659 -1.02 20.40 -37.73
N LEU A 660 -1.53 19.28 -37.24
CA LEU A 660 -2.77 19.23 -36.46
C LEU A 660 -2.60 20.08 -35.19
N LEU A 661 -1.43 20.03 -34.55
CA LEU A 661 -1.07 20.89 -33.42
C LEU A 661 -0.98 22.37 -33.82
N VAL A 662 -0.35 22.71 -34.96
CA VAL A 662 -0.22 24.10 -35.46
C VAL A 662 -1.56 24.74 -35.77
N GLU A 663 -2.49 24.01 -36.37
CA GLU A 663 -3.83 24.54 -36.70
C GLU A 663 -4.75 24.59 -35.47
N ILE A 664 -4.62 23.66 -34.51
CA ILE A 664 -5.26 23.77 -33.18
C ILE A 664 -4.76 25.01 -32.44
N ILE A 665 -3.47 25.35 -32.53
CA ILE A 665 -2.87 26.52 -31.89
C ILE A 665 -3.32 27.84 -32.54
N LYS A 666 -3.55 27.88 -33.86
CA LYS A 666 -4.06 29.08 -34.56
C LYS A 666 -5.50 29.46 -34.18
N LEU A 667 -6.28 28.52 -33.64
CA LEU A 667 -7.63 28.81 -33.15
C LEU A 667 -7.63 29.66 -31.86
N ASP A 668 -6.48 29.86 -31.20
CA ASP A 668 -6.36 30.60 -29.93
C ASP A 668 -5.26 31.69 -29.93
N SER A 669 -4.97 32.28 -31.09
CA SER A 669 -3.91 33.29 -31.21
C SER A 669 -4.34 34.64 -30.65
N ASN A 670 -4.03 34.90 -29.38
CA ASN A 670 -3.71 36.27 -28.94
C ASN A 670 -2.49 36.43 -28.02
N ASP A 671 -1.83 35.39 -27.46
CA ASP A 671 -0.85 35.69 -26.38
C ASP A 671 0.50 34.95 -26.34
N ILE A 672 0.91 34.14 -27.32
CA ILE A 672 2.26 33.52 -27.24
C ILE A 672 2.99 33.55 -28.59
N VAL A 673 4.05 34.38 -28.66
CA VAL A 673 5.03 34.38 -29.76
C VAL A 673 6.06 33.30 -29.48
N LEU A 674 6.12 32.27 -30.34
CA LEU A 674 7.12 31.22 -30.30
C LEU A 674 8.01 31.30 -31.55
N HIS A 675 9.31 31.53 -31.35
CA HIS A 675 10.31 31.43 -32.41
C HIS A 675 10.57 29.94 -32.71
N ILE A 676 9.97 29.45 -33.80
CA ILE A 676 10.29 28.14 -34.36
C ILE A 676 11.66 28.25 -35.05
N GLY A 677 12.64 27.48 -34.58
CA GLY A 677 13.94 27.34 -35.23
C GLY A 677 13.77 26.77 -36.63
N ALA A 678 13.71 27.65 -37.63
CA ALA A 678 13.60 27.28 -39.03
C ALA A 678 14.82 26.46 -39.47
N ARG A 679 14.61 25.26 -39.98
CA ARG A 679 15.39 24.83 -41.16
C ARG A 679 14.76 25.53 -42.35
N SER A 680 15.59 26.17 -43.17
CA SER A 680 15.17 26.86 -44.38
C SER A 680 14.36 25.91 -45.26
N ILE A 681 13.18 26.37 -45.68
CA ILE A 681 12.38 25.73 -46.71
C ILE A 681 13.30 25.58 -47.94
N PRO A 682 13.54 24.36 -48.48
CA PRO A 682 14.26 24.24 -49.74
C PRO A 682 13.44 24.98 -50.81
N PRO A 683 14.07 25.77 -51.69
CA PRO A 683 13.35 26.53 -52.70
C PRO A 683 12.51 25.59 -53.56
N ILE A 684 11.29 26.04 -53.88
CA ILE A 684 10.39 25.36 -54.81
C ILE A 684 11.16 25.16 -56.13
N PRO A 685 11.29 23.92 -56.65
CA PRO A 685 11.90 23.71 -57.95
C PRO A 685 11.13 24.51 -59.01
N PHE A 686 11.87 25.25 -59.83
CA PHE A 686 11.39 26.20 -60.85
C PHE A 686 10.51 25.56 -61.96
N PHE A 687 10.20 24.26 -61.88
CA PHE A 687 9.42 23.52 -62.88
C PHE A 687 7.90 23.49 -62.62
N MET A 688 7.38 24.21 -61.63
CA MET A 688 5.92 24.26 -61.33
C MET A 688 5.26 25.63 -61.55
N LEU A 689 5.92 26.57 -62.23
CA LEU A 689 5.33 27.87 -62.62
C LEU A 689 5.31 28.10 -64.15
N ALA A 690 5.06 27.04 -64.92
CA ALA A 690 4.69 27.13 -66.33
C ALA A 690 3.41 26.33 -66.61
#